data_AF-A0A1E3J497-F1
#
_entry.id   AF-A0A1E3J497-F1
#
_cell.length_a   1.000
_cell.length_b   1.000
_cell.length_c   1.000
_cell.angle_alpha   90.00
_cell.angle_beta   90.00
_cell.angle_gamma   90.00
#
_symmetry.space_group_name_H-M   'P 1'
#
loop_
_entity.id
_entity.type
_entity.pdbx_description
1 polymer ?
#
loop_
_entity_poly.entity_id
_entity_poly.type
_entity_poly.pdbx_seq_one_letter_code
_entity_poly.pdbx_strand_id
1 'polypeptide(L)'
;MPPNPPRRRLSALSTRTPTHIQDAFIGVGLRLGPQPPYDPATQEDPGRDLEHSAVIHDGTGVIESETFHTVFYTEGKDEGGLAEETKRTMREMLGVLRAVQTQRKINIRMIALAEPVPSELRSKKGVEFYPTLWLHLDAIPLLSNPSTSIFTKLPAPSTVASATAAISAGATHSATTAGVDPTDHHVQVDADGQIKLCSIVQYQESSSEPLWKRFLALSSHLTTHNTSIAFFSATPQGGGVALMRHALIRLWRMVGLDVKWFVPEGHPTVFDITKTKFHNVLQGVSPEGVEINGEDKKWFELWTEQNYESFWSSGALDASVIVIDDPQLTALIPIIRKYRPDAKIIFRSHIQIQSNLTDDPSTVQARTWDYLYNFVKDVDLFLAHPVKFFVPKNVLSNLPVLYMAPSTDPLDGLNKPFGRASVRYYRQYFNGLSEAQCGVKIDWDRGYVCQIARFDPSKGIDVLLQAYLEFRQKLDQSPNPPLDGGPQLIIMGHGSIDDPDGTWIYEKLHDTLNTPEYELVHGDVAIVRAPPSDALLGCILQGAWVATQLSTREGFEVKVTEAINKGVPIIASDAGGIPLQVKPNKNGWIVPSGSSAPVADTLFKIYTGELRVHRDISASPPDDHGKGGNRGQDGKSDPNSIAQAWVGNFDEAAKKVHDDDGATSEDFWTVGNAVRWMLLFDRLLGLPLPEPKGEGEGEGREVLEKMGVGKGLVKKGEEGGNVWKMVMGDDMVEGEGELI
;
A
#
# COMPACT_ATOMS: atom_id res chain seq x y z
N MET A 1 30.92 19.61 -38.45
CA MET A 1 30.63 20.56 -37.37
C MET A 1 30.07 19.76 -36.21
N PRO A 2 30.48 19.98 -34.96
CA PRO A 2 29.74 19.40 -33.84
C PRO A 2 28.29 19.89 -33.93
N PRO A 3 27.29 19.07 -33.58
CA PRO A 3 25.91 19.54 -33.50
C PRO A 3 25.90 20.76 -32.56
N ASN A 4 25.29 21.85 -33.02
CA ASN A 4 25.11 23.03 -32.17
C ASN A 4 24.50 22.57 -30.84
N PRO A 5 25.05 22.96 -29.67
CA PRO A 5 24.42 22.66 -28.40
C PRO A 5 22.98 23.18 -28.42
N PRO A 6 22.00 22.44 -27.88
CA PRO A 6 20.59 22.81 -27.94
C PRO A 6 20.39 24.22 -27.37
N ARG A 7 19.70 25.08 -28.13
CA ARG A 7 19.51 26.51 -27.81
C ARG A 7 18.43 26.78 -26.75
N ARG A 8 17.83 25.74 -26.16
CA ARG A 8 16.92 25.83 -25.01
C ARG A 8 17.34 24.80 -23.98
N ARG A 9 18.02 25.26 -22.94
CA ARG A 9 18.19 24.50 -21.69
C ARG A 9 16.93 24.66 -20.87
N LEU A 10 16.50 23.60 -20.17
CA LEU A 10 15.67 23.74 -18.98
C LEU A 10 16.33 24.80 -18.09
N SER A 11 15.73 25.98 -17.96
CA SER A 11 16.29 27.03 -17.12
C SER A 11 16.33 26.57 -15.66
N ALA A 12 17.50 26.19 -15.16
CA ALA A 12 17.74 25.95 -13.73
C ALA A 12 17.49 27.20 -12.86
N LEU A 13 17.39 28.38 -13.49
CA LEU A 13 17.38 29.70 -12.87
C LEU A 13 16.06 30.45 -13.07
N SER A 14 14.95 29.75 -13.33
CA SER A 14 13.63 30.39 -13.42
C SER A 14 13.38 31.27 -12.20
N THR A 15 13.07 32.54 -12.43
CA THR A 15 12.78 33.54 -11.37
C THR A 15 11.33 33.49 -10.89
N ARG A 16 10.51 32.56 -11.40
CA ARG A 16 9.20 32.27 -10.83
C ARG A 16 9.43 31.55 -9.50
N THR A 17 9.31 32.27 -8.40
CA THR A 17 9.21 31.69 -7.05
C THR A 17 7.73 31.54 -6.71
N PRO A 18 7.10 30.39 -6.99
CA PRO A 18 5.77 30.13 -6.47
C PRO A 18 5.82 30.14 -4.93
N THR A 19 4.75 30.64 -4.31
CA THR A 19 4.62 30.69 -2.84
C THR A 19 4.51 29.30 -2.22
N HIS A 20 4.18 28.28 -3.04
CA HIS A 20 4.08 26.87 -2.69
C HIS A 20 4.79 26.00 -3.74
N ILE A 21 5.18 24.78 -3.37
CA ILE A 21 5.74 23.83 -4.35
C ILE A 21 4.63 23.45 -5.36
N GLN A 22 4.90 23.69 -6.64
CA GLN A 22 3.97 23.38 -7.73
C GLN A 22 4.16 21.94 -8.23
N ASP A 23 3.06 21.25 -8.50
CA ASP A 23 3.09 19.94 -9.14
C ASP A 23 3.42 20.07 -10.64
N ALA A 24 4.23 19.15 -11.14
CA ALA A 24 4.65 19.09 -12.54
C ALA A 24 4.49 17.68 -13.10
N PHE A 25 4.15 17.62 -14.38
CA PHE A 25 3.92 16.42 -15.16
C PHE A 25 4.89 16.42 -16.32
N ILE A 26 5.55 15.29 -16.56
CA ILE A 26 6.61 15.22 -17.57
C ILE A 26 6.25 14.18 -18.61
N GLY A 27 6.23 14.59 -19.88
CA GLY A 27 6.21 13.67 -21.00
C GLY A 27 7.63 13.41 -21.50
N VAL A 28 7.96 12.16 -21.76
CA VAL A 28 9.26 11.74 -22.29
C VAL A 28 9.08 10.98 -23.60
N GLY A 29 9.82 11.39 -24.63
CA GLY A 29 9.92 10.69 -25.90
C GLY A 29 11.36 10.22 -26.13
N LEU A 30 11.54 9.00 -26.60
CA LEU A 30 12.85 8.39 -26.85
C LEU A 30 13.01 8.01 -28.32
N ARG A 31 14.21 8.18 -28.87
CA ARG A 31 14.61 7.66 -30.17
C ARG A 31 16.06 7.24 -30.15
N LEU A 32 16.32 5.97 -30.46
CA LEU A 32 17.68 5.45 -30.60
C LEU A 32 18.08 5.43 -32.08
N GLY A 33 19.15 6.15 -32.40
CA GLY A 33 19.73 6.22 -33.74
C GLY A 33 20.34 4.90 -34.21
N PRO A 34 20.67 4.77 -35.51
CA PRO A 34 21.35 3.59 -36.04
C PRO A 34 22.78 3.49 -35.49
N GLN A 35 23.32 2.27 -35.43
CA GLN A 35 24.72 2.00 -35.10
C GLN A 35 25.65 2.59 -36.17
N PRO A 36 26.59 3.48 -35.82
CA PRO A 36 27.62 3.94 -36.75
C PRO A 36 28.54 2.79 -37.18
N PRO A 37 29.26 2.92 -38.32
CA PRO A 37 30.16 1.88 -38.79
C PRO A 37 31.23 1.53 -37.75
N TYR A 38 31.32 0.25 -37.39
CA TYR A 38 32.35 -0.28 -36.51
C TYR A 38 33.71 -0.31 -37.22
N ASP A 39 34.78 0.14 -36.54
CA ASP A 39 36.16 0.02 -37.03
C ASP A 39 36.83 -1.22 -36.42
N PRO A 40 37.06 -2.30 -37.20
CA PRO A 40 37.67 -3.52 -36.70
C PRO A 40 39.10 -3.33 -36.20
N ALA A 41 39.78 -2.24 -36.58
CA ALA A 41 41.15 -1.96 -36.19
C ALA A 41 41.27 -1.38 -34.78
N THR A 42 40.27 -0.61 -34.32
CA THR A 42 40.27 0.00 -32.97
C THR A 42 39.54 -0.84 -31.94
N GLN A 43 38.63 -1.72 -32.37
CA GLN A 43 37.71 -2.48 -31.52
C GLN A 43 36.81 -1.61 -30.60
N GLU A 44 36.76 -0.29 -30.81
CA GLU A 44 35.95 0.63 -30.01
C GLU A 44 34.54 0.75 -30.58
N ASP A 45 33.52 0.59 -29.73
CA ASP A 45 32.12 0.85 -30.11
C ASP A 45 31.92 2.38 -30.25
N PRO A 46 31.60 2.91 -31.44
CA PRO A 46 31.33 4.33 -31.62
C PRO A 46 30.04 4.79 -30.93
N GLY A 47 29.19 3.85 -30.51
CA GLY A 47 27.93 4.10 -29.81
C GLY A 47 26.83 4.69 -30.69
N ARG A 48 25.59 4.56 -30.23
CA ARG A 48 24.38 5.05 -30.90
C ARG A 48 23.94 6.36 -30.30
N ASP A 49 23.36 7.26 -31.10
CA ASP A 49 22.77 8.49 -30.57
C ASP A 49 21.40 8.20 -29.96
N LEU A 50 21.28 8.26 -28.64
CA LEU A 50 20.00 8.22 -27.94
C LEU A 50 19.48 9.64 -27.73
N GLU A 51 18.53 10.02 -28.58
CA GLU A 51 17.78 11.27 -28.45
C GLU A 51 16.63 11.06 -27.46
N HIS A 52 16.55 11.90 -26.43
CA HIS A 52 15.42 11.92 -25.51
C HIS A 52 14.90 13.34 -25.28
N SER A 53 13.59 13.54 -25.46
CA SER A 53 12.94 14.82 -25.21
C SER A 53 12.11 14.75 -23.94
N ALA A 54 12.27 15.72 -23.04
CA ALA A 54 11.43 15.90 -21.86
C ALA A 54 10.59 17.18 -22.00
N VAL A 55 9.29 17.08 -21.78
CA VAL A 55 8.35 18.21 -21.82
C VAL A 55 7.69 18.35 -20.46
N ILE A 56 7.79 19.52 -19.85
CA ILE A 56 7.20 19.81 -18.54
C ILE A 56 5.87 20.53 -18.74
N HIS A 57 4.84 19.99 -18.10
CA HIS A 57 3.48 20.49 -18.04
C HIS A 57 3.11 20.77 -16.59
N ASP A 58 2.46 21.89 -16.30
CA ASP A 58 2.18 22.31 -14.91
C ASP A 58 0.71 22.14 -14.50
N GLY A 59 -0.04 21.41 -15.33
CA GLY A 59 -1.49 21.22 -15.22
C GLY A 59 -2.30 22.21 -16.07
N THR A 60 -1.73 23.38 -16.38
CA THR A 60 -2.42 24.41 -17.19
C THR A 60 -1.91 24.45 -18.63
N GLY A 61 -0.66 24.06 -18.85
CA GLY A 61 -0.06 24.00 -20.17
C GLY A 61 1.39 23.53 -20.14
N VAL A 62 1.97 23.37 -21.32
CA VAL A 62 3.41 23.14 -21.47
C VAL A 62 4.16 24.41 -21.07
N ILE A 63 4.99 24.30 -20.05
CA ILE A 63 5.83 25.40 -19.59
C ILE A 63 7.22 25.36 -20.21
N GLU A 64 7.74 24.16 -20.53
CA GLU A 64 9.09 24.01 -21.08
C GLU A 64 9.31 22.67 -21.77
N SER A 65 10.32 22.61 -22.63
CA SER A 65 10.79 21.38 -23.26
C SER A 65 12.30 21.43 -23.50
N GLU A 66 12.95 20.28 -23.37
CA GLU A 66 14.37 20.10 -23.70
C GLU A 66 14.58 18.77 -24.41
N THR A 67 15.60 18.70 -25.27
CA THR A 67 16.02 17.49 -25.96
C THR A 67 17.50 17.27 -25.71
N PHE A 68 17.80 16.05 -25.32
CA PHE A 68 19.11 15.60 -24.90
C PHE A 68 19.60 14.51 -25.86
N HIS A 69 20.91 14.43 -26.02
CA HIS A 69 21.58 13.42 -26.81
C HIS A 69 22.62 12.73 -25.91
N THR A 70 22.47 11.43 -25.74
CA THR A 70 23.40 10.58 -24.98
C THR A 70 23.92 9.49 -25.91
N VAL A 71 25.23 9.25 -25.91
CA VAL A 71 25.81 8.12 -26.64
C VAL A 71 25.47 6.83 -25.89
N PHE A 72 24.94 5.82 -26.58
CA PHE A 72 24.50 4.54 -26.02
C PHE A 72 25.26 3.39 -26.67
N TYR A 73 26.09 2.69 -25.90
CA TYR A 73 27.01 1.66 -26.41
C TYR A 73 26.37 0.26 -26.41
N THR A 74 26.30 -0.39 -27.57
CA THR A 74 25.68 -1.72 -27.75
C THR A 74 26.62 -2.79 -28.31
N GLU A 75 27.64 -2.40 -29.07
CA GLU A 75 28.48 -3.35 -29.81
C GLU A 75 29.45 -4.06 -28.86
N GLY A 76 29.61 -5.38 -29.00
CA GLY A 76 30.55 -6.19 -28.20
C GLY A 76 30.17 -6.40 -26.73
N LYS A 77 28.99 -5.93 -26.30
CA LYS A 77 28.48 -6.14 -24.94
C LYS A 77 27.62 -7.40 -24.85
N ASP A 78 27.78 -8.16 -23.77
CA ASP A 78 26.88 -9.24 -23.40
C ASP A 78 25.63 -8.70 -22.67
N GLU A 79 24.71 -9.58 -22.26
CA GLU A 79 23.46 -9.16 -21.60
C GLU A 79 23.72 -8.27 -20.36
N GLY A 80 24.75 -8.62 -19.57
CA GLY A 80 25.15 -7.85 -18.39
C GLY A 80 25.74 -6.49 -18.74
N GLY A 81 26.62 -6.43 -19.75
CA GLY A 81 27.19 -5.19 -20.24
C GLY A 81 26.15 -4.22 -20.81
N LEU A 82 25.13 -4.73 -21.52
CA LEU A 82 24.01 -3.90 -21.96
C LEU A 82 23.16 -3.43 -20.78
N ALA A 83 22.95 -4.26 -19.75
CA ALA A 83 22.20 -3.83 -18.55
C ALA A 83 22.89 -2.67 -17.84
N GLU A 84 24.22 -2.73 -17.66
CA GLU A 84 25.00 -1.62 -17.07
C GLU A 84 24.96 -0.35 -17.92
N GLU A 85 24.97 -0.48 -19.25
CA GLU A 85 24.81 0.68 -20.15
C GLU A 85 23.43 1.35 -20.00
N THR A 86 22.38 0.53 -19.95
CA THR A 86 21.01 0.97 -19.73
C THR A 86 20.90 1.69 -18.39
N LYS A 87 21.48 1.14 -17.32
CA LYS A 87 21.55 1.79 -16.00
C LYS A 87 22.26 3.14 -16.06
N ARG A 88 23.44 3.23 -16.67
CA ARG A 88 24.21 4.48 -16.80
C ARG A 88 23.34 5.58 -17.43
N THR A 89 22.71 5.26 -18.55
CA THR A 89 21.86 6.18 -19.31
C THR A 89 20.65 6.64 -18.50
N MET A 90 19.99 5.70 -17.81
CA MET A 90 18.86 6.01 -16.94
C MET A 90 19.25 6.90 -15.75
N ARG A 91 20.42 6.67 -15.14
CA ARG A 91 20.95 7.53 -14.06
C ARG A 91 21.15 8.97 -14.55
N GLU A 92 21.68 9.15 -15.75
CA GLU A 92 21.87 10.48 -16.34
C GLU A 92 20.52 11.20 -16.51
N MET A 93 19.51 10.52 -17.08
CA MET A 93 18.15 11.06 -17.21
C MET A 93 17.54 11.42 -15.84
N LEU A 94 17.64 10.53 -14.86
CA LEU A 94 17.14 10.73 -13.50
C LEU A 94 17.84 11.90 -12.79
N GLY A 95 19.15 12.05 -13.00
CA GLY A 95 19.93 13.15 -12.46
C GLY A 95 19.40 14.51 -12.92
N VAL A 96 19.04 14.63 -14.20
CA VAL A 96 18.40 15.84 -14.74
C VAL A 96 17.05 16.08 -14.08
N LEU A 97 16.18 15.07 -14.00
CA LEU A 97 14.85 15.20 -13.39
C LEU A 97 14.93 15.61 -11.91
N ARG A 98 15.84 15.01 -11.14
CA ARG A 98 16.10 15.41 -9.74
C ARG A 98 16.60 16.84 -9.63
N ALA A 99 17.51 17.26 -10.52
CA ALA A 99 18.02 18.62 -10.52
C ALA A 99 16.88 19.62 -10.77
N VAL A 100 15.97 19.31 -11.70
CA VAL A 100 14.77 20.10 -11.97
C VAL A 100 13.88 20.19 -10.71
N GLN A 101 13.55 19.06 -10.08
CA GLN A 101 12.73 19.01 -8.86
C GLN A 101 13.34 19.86 -7.74
N THR A 102 14.64 19.71 -7.51
CA THR A 102 15.36 20.35 -6.40
C THR A 102 15.58 21.85 -6.63
N GLN A 103 16.09 22.23 -7.79
CA GLN A 103 16.47 23.63 -8.09
C GLN A 103 15.24 24.52 -8.28
N ARG A 104 14.18 23.99 -8.90
CA ARG A 104 12.95 24.75 -9.14
C ARG A 104 11.95 24.67 -8.01
N LYS A 105 12.19 23.83 -7.01
CA LYS A 105 11.23 23.56 -5.92
C LYS A 105 9.85 23.21 -6.49
N ILE A 106 9.82 22.34 -7.49
CA ILE A 106 8.60 21.72 -8.03
C ILE A 106 8.54 20.27 -7.57
N ASN A 107 7.37 19.66 -7.64
CA ASN A 107 7.17 18.24 -7.35
C ASN A 107 6.76 17.50 -8.62
N ILE A 108 7.58 16.54 -9.07
CA ILE A 108 7.27 15.78 -10.29
C ILE A 108 6.29 14.67 -9.90
N ARG A 109 5.02 14.80 -10.29
CA ARG A 109 3.96 13.86 -9.91
C ARG A 109 3.90 12.62 -10.78
N MET A 110 4.09 12.81 -12.08
CA MET A 110 3.94 11.75 -13.06
C MET A 110 4.93 11.95 -14.20
N ILE A 111 5.48 10.84 -14.68
CA ILE A 111 6.35 10.80 -15.85
C ILE A 111 5.73 9.81 -16.82
N ALA A 112 5.23 10.33 -17.92
CA ALA A 112 4.65 9.53 -18.96
C ALA A 112 5.66 9.32 -20.10
N LEU A 113 6.00 8.06 -20.35
CA LEU A 113 6.92 7.63 -21.39
C LEU A 113 6.14 7.20 -22.63
N ALA A 114 6.52 7.73 -23.78
CA ALA A 114 5.86 7.40 -25.02
C ALA A 114 6.45 6.15 -25.69
N GLU A 115 5.58 5.29 -26.21
CA GLU A 115 5.95 4.20 -27.11
C GLU A 115 6.20 4.71 -28.55
N PRO A 116 7.07 4.04 -29.35
CA PRO A 116 7.85 2.86 -28.96
C PRO A 116 9.08 3.19 -28.10
N VAL A 117 9.21 2.53 -26.95
CA VAL A 117 10.45 2.56 -26.16
C VAL A 117 11.51 1.69 -26.85
N PRO A 118 12.73 2.18 -27.15
CA PRO A 118 13.81 1.38 -27.75
C PRO A 118 14.02 0.07 -27.01
N SER A 119 14.05 -1.05 -27.73
CA SER A 119 14.15 -2.41 -27.17
C SER A 119 15.36 -2.61 -26.26
N GLU A 120 16.44 -1.90 -26.53
CA GLU A 120 17.71 -1.93 -25.83
C GLU A 120 17.61 -1.30 -24.43
N LEU A 121 16.64 -0.40 -24.23
CA LEU A 121 16.31 0.26 -22.96
C LEU A 121 15.18 -0.44 -22.20
N ARG A 122 14.53 -1.44 -22.80
CA ARG A 122 13.52 -2.26 -22.10
C ARG A 122 14.21 -3.21 -21.12
N SER A 123 13.45 -3.69 -20.13
CA SER A 123 13.95 -4.46 -18.96
C SER A 123 15.05 -5.46 -19.31
N LYS A 124 16.17 -5.36 -18.58
CA LYS A 124 17.28 -6.31 -18.53
C LYS A 124 17.58 -6.60 -17.07
N LYS A 125 18.14 -7.77 -16.76
CA LYS A 125 18.39 -8.22 -15.38
C LYS A 125 19.00 -7.11 -14.51
N GLY A 126 18.34 -6.81 -13.40
CA GLY A 126 18.93 -6.08 -12.26
C GLY A 126 18.51 -4.63 -12.05
N VAL A 127 18.02 -3.87 -13.05
CA VAL A 127 17.44 -2.53 -12.82
C VAL A 127 16.39 -2.23 -13.88
N GLU A 128 15.23 -1.76 -13.43
CA GLU A 128 14.16 -1.29 -14.31
C GLU A 128 13.93 0.22 -14.14
N PHE A 129 13.72 0.91 -15.27
CA PHE A 129 13.52 2.36 -15.30
C PHE A 129 12.32 2.82 -14.49
N TYR A 130 11.17 2.18 -14.70
CA TYR A 130 9.91 2.64 -14.13
C TYR A 130 9.87 2.54 -12.61
N PRO A 131 10.30 1.42 -11.98
CA PRO A 131 10.42 1.36 -10.53
C PRO A 131 11.36 2.42 -9.98
N THR A 132 12.39 2.80 -10.73
CA THR A 132 13.31 3.85 -10.29
C THR A 132 12.63 5.22 -10.18
N LEU A 133 11.76 5.57 -11.13
CA LEU A 133 10.96 6.81 -11.09
C LEU A 133 10.03 6.81 -9.88
N TRP A 134 9.37 5.69 -9.62
CA TRP A 134 8.43 5.56 -8.52
C TRP A 134 9.12 5.61 -7.15
N LEU A 135 10.15 4.78 -6.96
CA LEU A 135 10.78 4.56 -5.66
C LEU A 135 11.80 5.64 -5.28
N HIS A 136 12.51 6.22 -6.26
CA HIS A 136 13.59 7.17 -5.97
C HIS A 136 13.29 8.62 -6.34
N LEU A 137 12.34 8.87 -7.24
CA LEU A 137 11.89 10.22 -7.61
C LEU A 137 10.50 10.56 -7.07
N ASP A 138 9.72 9.55 -6.64
CA ASP A 138 8.34 9.73 -6.17
C ASP A 138 7.38 10.22 -7.27
N ALA A 139 7.63 9.77 -8.50
CA ALA A 139 6.84 10.10 -9.67
C ALA A 139 6.17 8.84 -10.23
N ILE A 140 4.87 8.90 -10.51
CA ILE A 140 4.13 7.79 -11.11
C ILE A 140 4.60 7.57 -12.55
N PRO A 141 5.15 6.40 -12.89
CA PRO A 141 5.54 6.05 -14.26
C PRO A 141 4.31 5.58 -15.05
N LEU A 142 4.00 6.29 -16.15
CA LEU A 142 2.93 5.93 -17.07
C LEU A 142 3.51 5.56 -18.44
N LEU A 143 3.13 4.42 -18.99
CA LEU A 143 3.41 4.07 -20.37
C LEU A 143 2.23 4.48 -21.25
N SER A 144 2.51 5.27 -22.29
CA SER A 144 1.46 5.80 -23.17
C SER A 144 1.74 5.50 -24.63
N ASN A 145 0.68 5.16 -25.37
CA ASN A 145 0.64 5.13 -26.83
C ASN A 145 -0.05 6.40 -27.34
N PRO A 146 0.62 7.56 -27.41
CA PRO A 146 -0.02 8.80 -27.81
C PRO A 146 -0.51 8.70 -29.27
N SER A 147 -1.83 8.77 -29.46
CA SER A 147 -2.42 8.90 -30.79
C SER A 147 -2.22 10.34 -31.28
N THR A 148 -1.17 10.57 -32.07
CA THR A 148 -1.02 11.86 -32.76
C THR A 148 -1.80 11.83 -34.08
N SER A 149 -3.13 11.86 -34.00
CA SER A 149 -4.01 12.00 -35.18
C SER A 149 -3.71 13.25 -36.02
N ILE A 150 -2.93 14.19 -35.48
CA ILE A 150 -2.58 15.48 -36.07
C ILE A 150 -1.22 15.45 -36.81
N PHE A 151 -0.31 14.51 -36.50
CA PHE A 151 1.04 14.48 -37.09
C PHE A 151 1.27 13.19 -37.90
N THR A 152 1.26 13.32 -39.23
CA THR A 152 1.56 12.23 -40.16
C THR A 152 3.07 12.11 -40.40
N LYS A 153 3.58 10.86 -40.41
CA LYS A 153 4.99 10.39 -40.50
C LYS A 153 5.87 10.68 -39.27
N LEU A 154 6.22 9.58 -38.57
CA LEU A 154 7.18 9.47 -37.44
C LEU A 154 7.37 10.77 -36.63
N PRO A 155 6.48 11.07 -35.68
CA PRO A 155 6.57 12.29 -34.89
C PRO A 155 7.91 12.37 -34.14
N ALA A 156 8.57 13.52 -34.20
CA ALA A 156 9.83 13.77 -33.48
C ALA A 156 9.63 13.54 -31.98
N PRO A 157 10.66 13.07 -31.23
CA PRO A 157 10.53 12.79 -29.79
C PRO A 157 9.89 13.91 -28.97
N SER A 158 10.15 15.17 -29.32
CA SER A 158 9.55 16.35 -28.68
C SER A 158 8.03 16.46 -28.86
N THR A 159 7.51 16.09 -30.04
CA THR A 159 6.07 16.13 -30.35
C THR A 159 5.34 15.07 -29.56
N VAL A 160 5.93 13.87 -29.50
CA VAL A 160 5.39 12.74 -28.76
C VAL A 160 5.43 13.02 -27.26
N ALA A 161 6.55 13.53 -26.75
CA ALA A 161 6.69 13.97 -25.36
C ALA A 161 5.64 15.03 -24.97
N SER A 162 5.33 15.98 -25.86
CA SER A 162 4.31 17.00 -25.57
C SER A 162 2.89 16.43 -25.47
N ALA A 163 2.54 15.50 -26.36
CA ALA A 163 1.23 14.83 -26.31
C ALA A 163 1.10 13.99 -25.02
N THR A 164 2.16 13.26 -24.67
CA THR A 164 2.22 12.43 -23.49
C THR A 164 2.22 13.25 -22.18
N ALA A 165 2.83 14.43 -22.17
CA ALA A 165 2.76 15.36 -21.03
C ALA A 165 1.32 15.83 -20.75
N ALA A 166 0.53 16.11 -21.79
CA ALA A 166 -0.88 16.48 -21.64
C ALA A 166 -1.73 15.31 -21.09
N ILE A 167 -1.47 14.07 -21.54
CA ILE A 167 -2.11 12.86 -20.99
C ILE A 167 -1.82 12.72 -19.50
N SER A 168 -0.56 12.89 -19.09
CA SER A 168 -0.18 12.79 -17.68
C SER A 168 -0.80 13.86 -16.78
N ALA A 169 -1.05 15.07 -17.31
CA ALA A 169 -1.69 16.14 -16.57
C ALA A 169 -3.20 15.92 -16.37
N GLY A 170 -3.85 15.18 -17.29
CA GLY A 170 -5.26 14.79 -17.16
C GLY A 170 -5.48 13.48 -16.39
N ALA A 171 -4.42 12.74 -16.06
CA ALA A 171 -4.51 11.48 -15.34
C ALA A 171 -4.67 11.70 -13.83
N THR A 172 -5.39 10.79 -13.18
CA THR A 172 -5.60 10.79 -11.73
C THR A 172 -4.27 10.68 -10.98
N HIS A 173 -4.12 11.48 -9.91
CA HIS A 173 -2.84 11.66 -9.22
C HIS A 173 -2.56 10.64 -8.10
N SER A 174 -3.34 9.55 -8.00
CA SER A 174 -3.09 8.47 -7.05
C SER A 174 -2.44 7.28 -7.75
N ALA A 175 -1.41 6.71 -7.13
CA ALA A 175 -0.75 5.49 -7.62
C ALA A 175 -1.68 4.27 -7.64
N THR A 176 -2.78 4.32 -6.86
CA THR A 176 -3.79 3.26 -6.73
C THR A 176 -5.09 3.60 -7.47
N THR A 177 -5.05 4.48 -8.48
CA THR A 177 -6.26 4.75 -9.25
C THR A 177 -6.59 3.57 -10.16
N ALA A 178 -7.72 2.92 -9.90
CA ALA A 178 -8.31 1.96 -10.82
C ALA A 178 -9.57 2.56 -11.44
N GLY A 179 -9.61 2.55 -12.77
CA GLY A 179 -10.89 2.52 -13.48
C GLY A 179 -11.54 1.14 -13.34
N VAL A 180 -12.81 1.06 -13.71
CA VAL A 180 -13.50 -0.21 -13.89
C VAL A 180 -13.83 -0.33 -15.37
N ASP A 181 -13.63 -1.50 -15.96
CA ASP A 181 -14.01 -1.76 -17.35
C ASP A 181 -15.52 -1.58 -17.52
N PRO A 182 -15.98 -0.82 -18.52
CA PRO A 182 -17.40 -0.51 -18.70
C PRO A 182 -18.24 -1.73 -19.14
N THR A 183 -17.62 -2.86 -19.49
CA THR A 183 -18.30 -4.03 -20.05
C THR A 183 -18.58 -5.09 -18.98
N ASP A 184 -17.53 -5.55 -18.29
CA ASP A 184 -17.62 -6.65 -17.32
C ASP A 184 -17.36 -6.20 -15.88
N HIS A 185 -17.11 -4.91 -15.67
CA HIS A 185 -16.81 -4.31 -14.39
C HIS A 185 -15.58 -4.91 -13.68
N HIS A 186 -14.61 -5.42 -14.44
CA HIS A 186 -13.31 -5.76 -13.85
C HIS A 186 -12.49 -4.50 -13.54
N VAL A 187 -11.73 -4.56 -12.45
CA VAL A 187 -10.88 -3.47 -12.00
C VAL A 187 -9.62 -3.40 -12.86
N GLN A 188 -9.40 -2.25 -13.48
CA GLN A 188 -8.24 -1.97 -14.33
C GLN A 188 -7.04 -1.55 -13.48
N VAL A 189 -6.50 -2.51 -12.70
CA VAL A 189 -5.33 -2.32 -11.82
C VAL A 189 -4.16 -1.72 -12.60
N ASP A 190 -3.54 -0.68 -12.03
CA ASP A 190 -2.44 0.09 -12.63
C ASP A 190 -2.80 0.68 -14.02
N ALA A 191 -4.01 1.21 -14.16
CA ALA A 191 -4.56 1.69 -15.44
C ALA A 191 -4.46 0.61 -16.55
N ASP A 192 -4.91 -0.59 -16.19
CA ASP A 192 -4.77 -1.83 -16.96
C ASP A 192 -3.31 -2.13 -17.37
N GLY A 193 -2.41 -2.00 -16.40
CA GLY A 193 -0.98 -2.25 -16.58
C GLY A 193 -0.22 -1.17 -17.34
N GLN A 194 -0.80 -0.02 -17.65
CA GLN A 194 -0.08 1.13 -18.22
C GLN A 194 0.83 1.80 -17.19
N ILE A 195 0.45 1.80 -15.90
CA ILE A 195 1.30 2.28 -14.82
C ILE A 195 2.27 1.17 -14.42
N LYS A 196 3.56 1.51 -14.25
CA LYS A 196 4.64 0.55 -13.98
C LYS A 196 5.37 0.84 -12.66
N LEU A 197 4.67 0.74 -11.53
CA LEU A 197 5.20 1.15 -10.22
C LEU A 197 6.43 0.34 -9.77
N CYS A 198 6.38 -0.97 -9.92
CA CYS A 198 7.36 -1.91 -9.38
C CYS A 198 7.65 -3.02 -10.39
N SER A 199 8.74 -3.76 -10.20
CA SER A 199 9.06 -4.96 -10.98
C SER A 199 9.20 -6.19 -10.10
N ILE A 200 9.30 -7.36 -10.74
CA ILE A 200 9.57 -8.62 -10.06
C ILE A 200 10.86 -8.59 -9.23
N VAL A 201 11.86 -7.80 -9.67
CA VAL A 201 13.15 -7.66 -9.00
C VAL A 201 12.99 -6.99 -7.63
N GLN A 202 12.22 -5.91 -7.54
CA GLN A 202 12.04 -5.22 -6.25
C GLN A 202 11.23 -6.06 -5.26
N TYR A 203 10.26 -6.86 -5.74
CA TYR A 203 9.55 -7.80 -4.87
C TYR A 203 10.46 -8.92 -4.36
N GLN A 204 11.34 -9.45 -5.21
CA GLN A 204 12.37 -10.40 -4.80
C GLN A 204 13.29 -9.82 -3.72
N GLU A 205 13.82 -8.61 -3.94
CA GLU A 205 14.72 -7.94 -3.01
C GLU A 205 14.05 -7.64 -1.66
N SER A 206 12.75 -7.31 -1.68
CA SER A 206 11.98 -6.99 -0.47
C SER A 206 11.60 -8.21 0.39
N SER A 207 11.85 -9.44 -0.09
CA SER A 207 11.44 -10.69 0.56
C SER A 207 12.64 -11.58 0.90
N SER A 208 12.43 -12.52 1.82
CA SER A 208 13.40 -13.55 2.15
C SER A 208 13.55 -14.56 1.02
N GLU A 209 14.74 -15.15 0.90
CA GLU A 209 15.00 -16.19 -0.09
C GLU A 209 14.07 -17.41 0.08
N PRO A 210 13.81 -17.95 1.29
CA PRO A 210 12.88 -19.06 1.47
C PRO A 210 11.45 -18.74 1.02
N LEU A 211 10.97 -17.52 1.25
CA LEU A 211 9.65 -17.08 0.80
C LEU A 211 9.61 -16.92 -0.72
N TRP A 212 10.63 -16.30 -1.30
CA TRP A 212 10.71 -16.08 -2.74
C TRP A 212 10.74 -17.39 -3.53
N LYS A 213 11.46 -18.41 -3.06
CA LYS A 213 11.46 -19.75 -3.67
C LYS A 213 10.07 -20.38 -3.67
N ARG A 214 9.31 -20.24 -2.58
CA ARG A 214 7.91 -20.72 -2.49
C ARG A 214 7.00 -19.97 -3.45
N PHE A 215 7.17 -18.66 -3.55
CA PHE A 215 6.43 -17.82 -4.50
C PHE A 215 6.63 -18.30 -5.95
N LEU A 216 7.87 -18.46 -6.40
CA LEU A 216 8.16 -18.93 -7.76
C LEU A 216 7.65 -20.35 -8.02
N ALA A 217 7.82 -21.25 -7.04
CA ALA A 217 7.36 -22.63 -7.17
C ALA A 217 5.83 -22.70 -7.34
N LEU A 218 5.07 -22.00 -6.48
CA LEU A 218 3.61 -21.98 -6.55
C LEU A 218 3.10 -21.22 -7.78
N SER A 219 3.69 -20.09 -8.15
CA SER A 219 3.27 -19.36 -9.34
C SER A 219 3.45 -20.20 -10.60
N SER A 220 4.61 -20.85 -10.74
CA SER A 220 4.86 -21.78 -11.86
C SER A 220 3.88 -22.96 -11.83
N HIS A 221 3.58 -23.49 -10.64
CA HIS A 221 2.68 -24.63 -10.50
C HIS A 221 1.24 -24.28 -10.92
N LEU A 222 0.72 -23.12 -10.49
CA LEU A 222 -0.62 -22.68 -10.86
C LEU A 222 -0.73 -22.30 -12.35
N THR A 223 0.28 -21.63 -12.90
CA THR A 223 0.32 -21.25 -14.32
C THR A 223 0.37 -22.48 -15.23
N THR A 224 1.19 -23.49 -14.90
CA THR A 224 1.27 -24.74 -15.68
C THR A 224 -0.04 -25.53 -15.69
N HIS A 225 -0.88 -25.37 -14.66
CA HIS A 225 -2.23 -25.95 -14.58
C HIS A 225 -3.33 -25.04 -15.16
N ASN A 226 -2.98 -23.88 -15.75
CA ASN A 226 -3.93 -22.89 -16.26
C ASN A 226 -4.99 -22.48 -15.22
N THR A 227 -4.57 -22.30 -13.97
CA THR A 227 -5.49 -21.90 -12.89
C THR A 227 -5.93 -20.45 -13.10
N SER A 228 -7.24 -20.25 -13.20
CA SER A 228 -7.87 -18.93 -13.30
C SER A 228 -8.58 -18.54 -12.00
N ILE A 229 -8.44 -17.27 -11.58
CA ILE A 229 -8.90 -16.77 -10.28
C ILE A 229 -9.77 -15.52 -10.49
N ALA A 230 -10.94 -15.48 -9.85
CA ALA A 230 -11.80 -14.30 -9.82
C ALA A 230 -12.02 -13.82 -8.39
N PHE A 231 -11.71 -12.55 -8.13
CA PHE A 231 -12.05 -11.86 -6.88
C PHE A 231 -13.29 -11.00 -7.08
N PHE A 232 -14.16 -10.96 -6.08
CA PHE A 232 -15.32 -10.08 -6.01
C PHE A 232 -15.27 -9.29 -4.70
N SER A 233 -15.29 -7.96 -4.78
CA SER A 233 -15.32 -7.08 -3.60
C SER A 233 -16.21 -5.85 -3.84
N ALA A 234 -16.52 -5.09 -2.79
CA ALA A 234 -17.48 -3.99 -2.87
C ALA A 234 -16.99 -2.73 -3.63
N THR A 235 -15.70 -2.40 -3.57
CA THR A 235 -15.15 -1.15 -4.16
C THR A 235 -13.77 -1.38 -4.79
N PRO A 236 -13.43 -0.71 -5.91
CA PRO A 236 -12.11 -0.76 -6.53
C PRO A 236 -11.08 0.17 -5.88
N GLN A 237 -11.52 1.11 -5.04
CA GLN A 237 -10.69 2.13 -4.43
C GLN A 237 -11.15 2.45 -3.01
N GLY A 238 -10.19 2.75 -2.13
CA GLY A 238 -10.46 3.08 -0.73
C GLY A 238 -10.62 1.84 0.16
N GLY A 239 -10.30 2.00 1.44
CA GLY A 239 -10.30 0.89 2.41
C GLY A 239 -9.12 -0.08 2.27
N GLY A 240 -8.96 -0.95 3.27
CA GLY A 240 -7.83 -1.89 3.32
C GLY A 240 -7.88 -2.99 2.25
N VAL A 241 -9.08 -3.47 1.88
CA VAL A 241 -9.24 -4.56 0.90
C VAL A 241 -8.76 -4.14 -0.50
N ALA A 242 -9.19 -2.96 -0.98
CA ALA A 242 -8.82 -2.48 -2.31
C ALA A 242 -7.30 -2.31 -2.43
N LEU A 243 -6.66 -1.65 -1.45
CA LEU A 243 -5.21 -1.43 -1.43
C LEU A 243 -4.43 -2.75 -1.53
N MET A 244 -4.83 -3.76 -0.75
CA MET A 244 -4.23 -5.09 -0.80
C MET A 244 -4.43 -5.78 -2.17
N ARG A 245 -5.61 -5.66 -2.78
CA ARG A 245 -5.93 -6.29 -4.07
C ARG A 245 -5.13 -5.70 -5.23
N HIS A 246 -4.95 -4.38 -5.26
CA HIS A 246 -4.10 -3.70 -6.25
C HIS A 246 -2.69 -4.30 -6.28
N ALA A 247 -2.07 -4.44 -5.11
CA ALA A 247 -0.74 -5.01 -4.96
C ALA A 247 -0.64 -6.49 -5.38
N LEU A 248 -1.58 -7.32 -4.94
CA LEU A 248 -1.61 -8.75 -5.28
C LEU A 248 -1.76 -8.97 -6.79
N ILE A 249 -2.72 -8.29 -7.41
CA ILE A 249 -3.00 -8.45 -8.84
C ILE A 249 -1.82 -7.95 -9.68
N ARG A 250 -1.18 -6.84 -9.28
CA ARG A 250 0.05 -6.35 -9.89
C ARG A 250 1.13 -7.42 -9.88
N LEU A 251 1.43 -8.01 -8.72
CA LEU A 251 2.46 -9.03 -8.58
C LEU A 251 2.14 -10.30 -9.38
N TRP A 252 0.90 -10.80 -9.31
CA TRP A 252 0.49 -12.01 -10.01
C TRP A 252 0.48 -11.88 -11.54
N ARG A 253 0.12 -10.71 -12.07
CA ARG A 253 0.23 -10.43 -13.51
C ARG A 253 1.68 -10.49 -13.98
N MET A 254 2.66 -10.09 -13.17
CA MET A 254 4.09 -10.15 -13.53
C MET A 254 4.61 -11.59 -13.70
N VAL A 255 3.99 -12.57 -13.05
CA VAL A 255 4.32 -14.01 -13.16
C VAL A 255 3.34 -14.79 -14.05
N GLY A 256 2.42 -14.10 -14.72
CA GLY A 256 1.53 -14.68 -15.72
C GLY A 256 0.36 -15.50 -15.17
N LEU A 257 -0.08 -15.25 -13.93
CA LEU A 257 -1.31 -15.86 -13.42
C LEU A 257 -2.55 -15.17 -14.03
N ASP A 258 -3.55 -15.99 -14.38
CA ASP A 258 -4.83 -15.49 -14.87
C ASP A 258 -5.73 -15.08 -13.69
N VAL A 259 -5.70 -13.78 -13.39
CA VAL A 259 -6.47 -13.20 -12.28
C VAL A 259 -7.29 -12.00 -12.74
N LYS A 260 -8.58 -12.03 -12.40
CA LYS A 260 -9.49 -10.89 -12.54
C LYS A 260 -10.09 -10.52 -11.20
N TRP A 261 -10.40 -9.23 -11.06
CA TRP A 261 -11.06 -8.69 -9.89
C TRP A 261 -12.24 -7.85 -10.36
N PHE A 262 -13.42 -8.16 -9.84
CA PHE A 262 -14.69 -7.55 -10.22
C PHE A 262 -15.28 -6.78 -9.03
N VAL A 263 -15.92 -5.67 -9.35
CA VAL A 263 -16.62 -4.82 -8.37
C VAL A 263 -18.01 -4.48 -8.91
N PRO A 264 -19.03 -4.37 -8.05
CA PRO A 264 -20.37 -4.03 -8.49
C PRO A 264 -20.48 -2.55 -8.84
N GLU A 265 -21.49 -2.20 -9.61
CA GLU A 265 -21.98 -0.83 -9.70
C GLU A 265 -22.61 -0.40 -8.35
N GLY A 266 -22.15 0.73 -7.82
CA GLY A 266 -22.59 1.23 -6.53
C GLY A 266 -24.07 1.65 -6.53
N HIS A 267 -24.82 1.22 -5.52
CA HIS A 267 -26.21 1.63 -5.30
C HIS A 267 -26.39 2.19 -3.89
N PRO A 268 -26.76 3.48 -3.70
CA PRO A 268 -26.78 4.13 -2.38
C PRO A 268 -27.59 3.39 -1.32
N THR A 269 -28.76 2.86 -1.67
CA THR A 269 -29.60 2.09 -0.74
C THR A 269 -28.93 0.80 -0.29
N VAL A 270 -28.24 0.10 -1.19
CA VAL A 270 -27.57 -1.17 -0.84
C VAL A 270 -26.28 -0.90 -0.08
N PHE A 271 -25.60 0.20 -0.42
CA PHE A 271 -24.48 0.70 0.36
C PHE A 271 -24.89 0.97 1.82
N ASP A 272 -26.00 1.66 2.04
CA ASP A 272 -26.53 1.89 3.40
C ASP A 272 -26.87 0.57 4.11
N ILE A 273 -27.58 -0.36 3.44
CA ILE A 273 -27.92 -1.68 4.01
C ILE A 273 -26.65 -2.42 4.44
N THR A 274 -25.67 -2.54 3.54
CA THR A 274 -24.46 -3.32 3.80
C THR A 274 -23.55 -2.67 4.86
N LYS A 275 -23.51 -1.34 4.94
CA LYS A 275 -22.76 -0.64 5.99
C LYS A 275 -23.50 -0.68 7.33
N THR A 276 -24.71 -0.16 7.40
CA THR A 276 -25.39 0.08 8.67
C THR A 276 -26.01 -1.20 9.24
N LYS A 277 -26.56 -2.07 8.39
CA LYS A 277 -27.32 -3.25 8.80
C LYS A 277 -26.53 -4.55 8.75
N PHE A 278 -25.42 -4.62 8.00
CA PHE A 278 -24.48 -5.75 8.06
C PHE A 278 -23.23 -5.40 8.86
N HIS A 279 -22.38 -4.53 8.33
CA HIS A 279 -21.06 -4.27 8.89
C HIS A 279 -21.14 -3.77 10.35
N ASN A 280 -21.89 -2.69 10.59
CA ASN A 280 -21.99 -2.09 11.93
C ASN A 280 -22.72 -3.00 12.94
N VAL A 281 -23.73 -3.75 12.48
CA VAL A 281 -24.45 -4.71 13.33
C VAL A 281 -23.52 -5.85 13.72
N LEU A 282 -22.86 -6.52 12.78
CA LEU A 282 -21.97 -7.66 13.03
C LEU A 282 -20.77 -7.27 13.90
N GLN A 283 -20.30 -6.03 13.79
CA GLN A 283 -19.25 -5.46 14.65
C GLN A 283 -19.73 -4.99 16.02
N GLY A 284 -21.05 -4.96 16.27
CA GLY A 284 -21.62 -4.51 17.54
C GLY A 284 -21.44 -3.02 17.81
N VAL A 285 -21.40 -2.20 16.76
CA VAL A 285 -21.29 -0.72 16.81
C VAL A 285 -22.54 -0.02 16.31
N SER A 286 -23.55 -0.77 15.86
CA SER A 286 -24.81 -0.22 15.39
C SER A 286 -25.66 0.37 16.54
N PRO A 287 -26.39 1.49 16.32
CA PRO A 287 -27.40 1.98 17.26
C PRO A 287 -28.49 0.95 17.58
N GLU A 288 -29.15 1.11 18.73
CA GLU A 288 -30.30 0.29 19.12
C GLU A 288 -31.44 0.40 18.08
N GLY A 289 -32.06 -0.74 17.77
CA GLY A 289 -33.22 -0.82 16.87
C GLY A 289 -32.89 -0.89 15.37
N VAL A 290 -31.61 -0.81 14.97
CA VAL A 290 -31.20 -1.04 13.58
C VAL A 290 -31.20 -2.54 13.29
N GLU A 291 -32.07 -2.98 12.38
CA GLU A 291 -32.18 -4.37 11.95
C GLU A 291 -32.55 -4.46 10.47
N ILE A 292 -32.12 -5.55 9.81
CA ILE A 292 -32.49 -5.84 8.44
C ILE A 292 -33.95 -6.29 8.32
N ASN A 293 -34.72 -5.65 7.45
CA ASN A 293 -36.11 -5.99 7.16
C ASN A 293 -36.29 -6.71 5.80
N GLY A 294 -37.52 -7.08 5.44
CA GLY A 294 -37.80 -7.81 4.20
C GLY A 294 -37.55 -7.01 2.91
N GLU A 295 -37.72 -5.69 2.95
CA GLU A 295 -37.43 -4.80 1.81
C GLU A 295 -35.92 -4.68 1.58
N ASP A 296 -35.14 -4.56 2.66
CA ASP A 296 -33.68 -4.54 2.60
C ASP A 296 -33.11 -5.80 1.93
N LYS A 297 -33.61 -6.97 2.34
CA LYS A 297 -33.22 -8.27 1.76
C LYS A 297 -33.50 -8.31 0.26
N LYS A 298 -34.69 -7.84 -0.15
CA LYS A 298 -35.08 -7.78 -1.55
C LYS A 298 -34.18 -6.84 -2.36
N TRP A 299 -33.84 -5.67 -1.84
CA TRP A 299 -32.93 -4.73 -2.50
C TRP A 299 -31.52 -5.31 -2.65
N PHE A 300 -31.00 -5.93 -1.60
CA PHE A 300 -29.68 -6.57 -1.60
C PHE A 300 -29.58 -7.70 -2.65
N GLU A 301 -30.57 -8.59 -2.68
CA GLU A 301 -30.61 -9.71 -3.63
C GLU A 301 -30.83 -9.22 -5.07
N LEU A 302 -31.78 -8.31 -5.30
CA LEU A 302 -32.07 -7.75 -6.62
C LEU A 302 -30.87 -7.01 -7.21
N TRP A 303 -30.19 -6.20 -6.40
CA TRP A 303 -29.00 -5.48 -6.84
C TRP A 303 -27.86 -6.44 -7.23
N THR A 304 -27.71 -7.54 -6.50
CA THR A 304 -26.71 -8.56 -6.83
C THR A 304 -27.06 -9.26 -8.15
N GLU A 305 -28.33 -9.60 -8.36
CA GLU A 305 -28.80 -10.19 -9.63
C GLU A 305 -28.63 -9.23 -10.81
N GLN A 306 -28.94 -7.93 -10.63
CA GLN A 306 -28.75 -6.91 -11.66
C GLN A 306 -27.27 -6.74 -12.06
N ASN A 307 -26.36 -6.70 -11.09
CA ASN A 307 -24.92 -6.65 -11.37
C ASN A 307 -24.45 -7.90 -12.10
N TYR A 308 -24.94 -9.07 -11.70
CA TYR A 308 -24.61 -10.30 -12.38
C TYR A 308 -25.06 -10.29 -13.84
N GLU A 309 -26.34 -10.00 -14.09
CA GLU A 309 -26.88 -10.01 -15.46
C GLU A 309 -26.22 -8.96 -16.35
N SER A 310 -25.95 -7.77 -15.81
CA SER A 310 -25.41 -6.64 -16.58
C SER A 310 -23.92 -6.79 -16.91
N PHE A 311 -23.12 -7.33 -15.98
CA PHE A 311 -21.66 -7.26 -16.08
C PHE A 311 -20.97 -8.63 -16.00
N TRP A 312 -21.47 -9.56 -15.19
CA TRP A 312 -20.73 -10.78 -14.82
C TRP A 312 -21.19 -12.06 -15.52
N SER A 313 -22.37 -12.01 -16.14
CA SER A 313 -22.97 -13.12 -16.89
C SER A 313 -22.11 -13.59 -18.07
N SER A 314 -21.24 -12.71 -18.58
CA SER A 314 -20.33 -12.97 -19.70
C SER A 314 -18.92 -13.38 -19.26
N GLY A 315 -18.84 -14.35 -18.34
CA GLY A 315 -17.61 -15.09 -18.04
C GLY A 315 -16.85 -14.67 -16.78
N ALA A 316 -17.36 -13.74 -15.97
CA ALA A 316 -16.73 -13.41 -14.69
C ALA A 316 -16.77 -14.59 -13.70
N LEU A 317 -17.72 -15.51 -13.88
CA LEU A 317 -17.84 -16.74 -13.10
C LEU A 317 -17.05 -17.93 -13.70
N ASP A 318 -16.34 -17.76 -14.81
CA ASP A 318 -15.65 -18.87 -15.52
C ASP A 318 -14.34 -19.31 -14.82
N ALA A 319 -13.92 -18.60 -13.77
CA ALA A 319 -12.71 -18.91 -13.02
C ALA A 319 -12.73 -20.31 -12.38
N SER A 320 -11.53 -20.86 -12.14
CA SER A 320 -11.31 -22.12 -11.41
C SER A 320 -11.62 -21.95 -9.92
N VAL A 321 -11.22 -20.80 -9.37
CA VAL A 321 -11.50 -20.40 -7.99
C VAL A 321 -12.12 -19.01 -7.96
N ILE A 322 -13.22 -18.87 -7.22
CA ILE A 322 -13.93 -17.61 -7.00
C ILE A 322 -13.79 -17.22 -5.53
N VAL A 323 -13.36 -15.98 -5.28
CA VAL A 323 -13.20 -15.43 -3.94
C VAL A 323 -14.20 -14.30 -3.74
N ILE A 324 -15.01 -14.41 -2.70
CA ILE A 324 -15.97 -13.37 -2.28
C ILE A 324 -15.41 -12.68 -1.03
N ASP A 325 -15.06 -11.41 -1.17
CA ASP A 325 -14.61 -10.56 -0.06
C ASP A 325 -15.83 -9.91 0.63
N ASP A 326 -15.94 -10.16 1.94
CA ASP A 326 -16.89 -9.56 2.88
C ASP A 326 -18.40 -9.81 2.59
N PRO A 327 -19.32 -9.50 3.54
CA PRO A 327 -20.75 -9.79 3.39
C PRO A 327 -21.47 -9.11 2.21
N GLN A 328 -20.90 -8.05 1.62
CA GLN A 328 -21.53 -7.20 0.61
C GLN A 328 -21.89 -7.96 -0.68
N LEU A 329 -21.25 -9.09 -0.96
CA LEU A 329 -21.47 -9.87 -2.18
C LEU A 329 -21.88 -11.32 -1.90
N THR A 330 -22.31 -11.64 -0.69
CA THR A 330 -22.69 -13.03 -0.35
C THR A 330 -23.89 -13.54 -1.15
N ALA A 331 -24.80 -12.66 -1.57
CA ALA A 331 -25.93 -13.04 -2.43
C ALA A 331 -25.50 -13.53 -3.83
N LEU A 332 -24.24 -13.37 -4.22
CA LEU A 332 -23.69 -13.93 -5.46
C LEU A 332 -23.44 -15.44 -5.35
N ILE A 333 -23.25 -15.98 -4.14
CA ILE A 333 -22.90 -17.40 -3.92
C ILE A 333 -23.94 -18.36 -4.50
N PRO A 334 -25.27 -18.18 -4.28
CA PRO A 334 -26.28 -19.02 -4.91
C PRO A 334 -26.28 -18.93 -6.45
N ILE A 335 -25.99 -17.76 -7.00
CA ILE A 335 -25.89 -17.54 -8.46
C ILE A 335 -24.70 -18.33 -9.01
N ILE A 336 -23.54 -18.26 -8.36
CA ILE A 336 -22.36 -19.06 -8.71
C ILE A 336 -22.69 -20.54 -8.66
N ARG A 337 -23.30 -21.03 -7.59
CA ARG A 337 -23.66 -22.46 -7.47
C ARG A 337 -24.66 -22.93 -8.52
N LYS A 338 -25.55 -22.04 -8.96
CA LYS A 338 -26.53 -22.32 -10.03
C LYS A 338 -25.86 -22.51 -11.39
N TYR A 339 -24.91 -21.63 -11.76
CA TYR A 339 -24.31 -21.63 -13.10
C TYR A 339 -22.98 -22.39 -13.19
N ARG A 340 -22.25 -22.47 -12.08
CA ARG A 340 -20.93 -23.12 -11.94
C ARG A 340 -20.88 -23.97 -10.65
N PRO A 341 -21.62 -25.09 -10.61
CA PRO A 341 -21.65 -25.97 -9.43
C PRO A 341 -20.28 -26.57 -9.09
N ASP A 342 -19.38 -26.66 -10.07
CA ASP A 342 -18.01 -27.15 -9.97
C ASP A 342 -17.00 -26.13 -9.42
N ALA A 343 -17.32 -24.82 -9.50
CA ALA A 343 -16.40 -23.77 -9.07
C ALA A 343 -16.10 -23.86 -7.57
N LYS A 344 -14.85 -23.61 -7.22
CA LYS A 344 -14.39 -23.54 -5.84
C LYS A 344 -14.59 -22.13 -5.29
N ILE A 345 -15.29 -22.01 -4.16
CA ILE A 345 -15.66 -20.72 -3.59
C ILE A 345 -14.98 -20.52 -2.24
N ILE A 346 -14.24 -19.42 -2.10
CA ILE A 346 -13.67 -18.97 -0.82
C ILE A 346 -14.45 -17.73 -0.37
N PHE A 347 -14.99 -17.76 0.84
CA PHE A 347 -15.48 -16.54 1.50
C PHE A 347 -14.40 -15.98 2.40
N ARG A 348 -13.95 -14.76 2.12
CA ARG A 348 -12.95 -14.05 2.92
C ARG A 348 -13.62 -12.95 3.74
N SER A 349 -13.60 -13.09 5.06
CA SER A 349 -14.06 -12.07 5.99
C SER A 349 -12.91 -11.19 6.47
N HIS A 350 -13.03 -9.88 6.26
CA HIS A 350 -12.10 -8.85 6.74
C HIS A 350 -12.66 -8.03 7.90
N ILE A 351 -13.89 -8.32 8.35
CA ILE A 351 -14.55 -7.59 9.44
C ILE A 351 -14.48 -8.35 10.76
N GLN A 352 -14.57 -7.62 11.87
CA GLN A 352 -14.80 -8.20 13.18
C GLN A 352 -16.26 -8.69 13.28
N ILE A 353 -16.48 -10.01 13.22
CA ILE A 353 -17.79 -10.59 13.54
C ILE A 353 -17.79 -10.92 15.03
N GLN A 354 -18.65 -10.29 15.82
CA GLN A 354 -18.74 -10.59 17.25
C GLN A 354 -19.42 -11.95 17.49
N SER A 355 -18.62 -13.03 17.52
CA SER A 355 -19.13 -14.40 17.65
C SER A 355 -20.05 -14.60 18.85
N ASN A 356 -19.73 -14.02 20.01
CA ASN A 356 -20.57 -14.05 21.20
C ASN A 356 -21.99 -13.51 20.95
N LEU A 357 -22.12 -12.47 20.12
CA LEU A 357 -23.41 -11.88 19.77
C LEU A 357 -24.08 -12.71 18.68
N THR A 358 -23.36 -13.10 17.62
CA THR A 358 -23.95 -13.91 16.53
C THR A 358 -24.39 -15.30 16.99
N ASP A 359 -23.80 -15.82 18.06
CA ASP A 359 -24.15 -17.11 18.65
C ASP A 359 -25.31 -17.04 19.66
N ASP A 360 -25.77 -15.83 20.03
CA ASP A 360 -26.92 -15.61 20.90
C ASP A 360 -28.16 -15.26 20.05
N PRO A 361 -29.14 -16.18 19.91
CA PRO A 361 -30.32 -15.99 19.07
C PRO A 361 -31.20 -14.80 19.47
N SER A 362 -31.04 -14.27 20.69
CA SER A 362 -31.78 -13.10 21.14
C SER A 362 -31.31 -11.79 20.49
N THR A 363 -30.08 -11.77 19.98
CA THR A 363 -29.44 -10.56 19.46
C THR A 363 -29.83 -10.27 18.00
N VAL A 364 -29.69 -9.00 17.59
CA VAL A 364 -29.85 -8.58 16.19
C VAL A 364 -28.74 -9.16 15.32
N GLN A 365 -27.55 -9.34 15.90
CA GLN A 365 -26.37 -9.92 15.27
C GLN A 365 -26.62 -11.34 14.80
N ALA A 366 -27.24 -12.17 15.65
CA ALA A 366 -27.59 -13.54 15.27
C ALA A 366 -28.57 -13.56 14.09
N ARG A 367 -29.63 -12.74 14.11
CA ARG A 367 -30.61 -12.68 13.02
C ARG A 367 -30.01 -12.19 11.70
N THR A 368 -29.13 -11.19 11.77
CA THR A 368 -28.40 -10.65 10.61
C THR A 368 -27.42 -11.68 10.06
N TRP A 369 -26.65 -12.32 10.95
CA TRP A 369 -25.71 -13.36 10.58
C TRP A 369 -26.40 -14.58 9.99
N ASP A 370 -27.52 -15.05 10.55
CA ASP A 370 -28.28 -16.19 10.04
C ASP A 370 -28.80 -15.94 8.62
N TYR A 371 -29.20 -14.72 8.30
CA TYR A 371 -29.55 -14.34 6.94
C TYR A 371 -28.36 -14.48 5.99
N LEU A 372 -27.19 -13.92 6.33
CA LEU A 372 -25.98 -13.98 5.50
C LEU A 372 -25.41 -15.40 5.41
N TYR A 373 -25.42 -16.14 6.52
CA TYR A 373 -24.94 -17.51 6.60
C TYR A 373 -25.72 -18.46 5.70
N ASN A 374 -26.99 -18.16 5.40
CA ASN A 374 -27.74 -18.93 4.43
C ASN A 374 -27.17 -18.88 3.00
N PHE A 375 -26.34 -17.88 2.68
CA PHE A 375 -25.53 -17.86 1.47
C PHE A 375 -24.14 -18.45 1.71
N VAL A 376 -23.48 -18.05 2.80
CA VAL A 376 -22.08 -18.43 3.10
C VAL A 376 -21.91 -19.93 3.34
N LYS A 377 -22.93 -20.64 3.81
CA LYS A 377 -22.85 -22.10 4.06
C LYS A 377 -22.52 -22.94 2.82
N ASP A 378 -22.66 -22.38 1.62
CA ASP A 378 -22.42 -23.08 0.35
C ASP A 378 -21.00 -22.83 -0.21
N VAL A 379 -20.09 -22.24 0.57
CA VAL A 379 -18.67 -22.06 0.16
C VAL A 379 -17.81 -23.28 0.50
N ASP A 380 -16.68 -23.42 -0.17
CA ASP A 380 -15.72 -24.50 0.09
C ASP A 380 -14.72 -24.16 1.22
N LEU A 381 -14.47 -22.87 1.48
CA LEU A 381 -13.57 -22.40 2.54
C LEU A 381 -14.03 -21.07 3.13
N PHE A 382 -14.04 -20.97 4.46
CA PHE A 382 -14.20 -19.72 5.20
C PHE A 382 -12.83 -19.24 5.69
N LEU A 383 -12.44 -18.03 5.29
CA LEU A 383 -11.13 -17.45 5.60
C LEU A 383 -11.33 -16.20 6.48
N ALA A 384 -10.79 -16.22 7.70
CA ALA A 384 -10.94 -15.14 8.69
C ALA A 384 -9.61 -14.47 9.02
N HIS A 385 -9.63 -13.27 9.61
CA HIS A 385 -8.46 -12.72 10.32
C HIS A 385 -8.01 -13.68 11.42
N PRO A 386 -6.72 -13.67 11.83
CA PRO A 386 -6.15 -14.58 12.84
C PRO A 386 -6.61 -14.31 14.29
N VAL A 387 -7.93 -14.12 14.45
CA VAL A 387 -8.63 -13.91 15.70
C VAL A 387 -9.79 -14.93 15.73
N LYS A 388 -9.66 -15.98 16.54
CA LYS A 388 -10.63 -17.09 16.60
C LYS A 388 -12.03 -16.60 16.97
N PHE A 389 -12.09 -15.57 17.81
CA PHE A 389 -13.33 -14.92 18.23
C PHE A 389 -14.13 -14.28 17.07
N PHE A 390 -13.55 -14.10 15.88
CA PHE A 390 -14.27 -13.55 14.72
C PHE A 390 -15.03 -14.60 13.91
N VAL A 391 -15.03 -15.87 14.34
CA VAL A 391 -15.68 -16.96 13.61
C VAL A 391 -16.88 -17.46 14.40
N PRO A 392 -18.11 -17.30 13.89
CA PRO A 392 -19.33 -17.81 14.52
C PRO A 392 -19.32 -19.35 14.66
N LYS A 393 -20.03 -19.89 15.67
CA LYS A 393 -20.08 -21.35 15.93
C LYS A 393 -20.65 -22.15 14.78
N ASN A 394 -21.66 -21.61 14.09
CA ASN A 394 -22.28 -22.28 12.96
C ASN A 394 -21.29 -22.45 11.79
N VAL A 395 -20.35 -21.51 11.59
CA VAL A 395 -19.25 -21.63 10.62
C VAL A 395 -18.28 -22.72 11.05
N LEU A 396 -17.75 -22.65 12.28
CA LEU A 396 -16.80 -23.63 12.82
C LEU A 396 -17.33 -25.06 12.75
N SER A 397 -18.64 -25.23 13.00
CA SER A 397 -19.28 -26.54 12.99
C SER A 397 -19.53 -27.06 11.57
N ASN A 398 -19.61 -26.16 10.57
CA ASN A 398 -20.14 -26.51 9.26
C ASN A 398 -19.24 -26.26 8.05
N LEU A 399 -18.12 -25.56 8.19
CA LEU A 399 -17.25 -25.22 7.09
C LEU A 399 -15.79 -25.51 7.45
N PRO A 400 -14.93 -25.79 6.46
CA PRO A 400 -13.49 -25.59 6.60
C PRO A 400 -13.20 -24.13 6.96
N VAL A 401 -12.42 -23.91 8.02
CA VAL A 401 -12.02 -22.57 8.47
C VAL A 401 -10.51 -22.47 8.48
N LEU A 402 -9.96 -21.40 7.92
CA LEU A 402 -8.55 -21.05 8.03
C LEU A 402 -8.39 -19.58 8.39
N TYR A 403 -7.20 -19.26 8.90
CA TYR A 403 -6.89 -17.93 9.43
C TYR A 403 -5.75 -17.27 8.67
N MET A 404 -5.94 -16.02 8.28
CA MET A 404 -5.01 -15.29 7.43
C MET A 404 -5.07 -13.80 7.75
N ALA A 405 -3.93 -13.21 8.10
CA ALA A 405 -3.81 -11.76 8.30
C ALA A 405 -3.94 -11.01 6.96
N PRO A 406 -4.47 -9.77 6.95
CA PRO A 406 -4.40 -8.92 5.77
C PRO A 406 -2.94 -8.51 5.50
N SER A 407 -2.69 -7.85 4.37
CA SER A 407 -1.35 -7.38 4.02
C SER A 407 -1.37 -5.96 3.46
N THR A 408 -0.18 -5.37 3.41
CA THR A 408 0.12 -4.13 2.71
C THR A 408 1.32 -4.34 1.77
N ASP A 409 1.62 -3.38 0.90
CA ASP A 409 2.72 -3.51 -0.08
C ASP A 409 3.90 -2.63 0.31
N PRO A 410 5.12 -3.17 0.50
CA PRO A 410 6.25 -2.37 0.96
C PRO A 410 6.72 -1.32 -0.06
N LEU A 411 6.28 -1.44 -1.32
CA LEU A 411 6.70 -0.63 -2.45
C LEU A 411 5.60 0.31 -2.96
N ASP A 412 4.41 0.33 -2.33
CA ASP A 412 3.33 1.23 -2.73
C ASP A 412 3.51 2.67 -2.21
N GLY A 413 2.49 3.50 -2.46
CA GLY A 413 2.52 4.91 -2.11
C GLY A 413 2.45 5.15 -0.60
N LEU A 414 2.01 4.17 0.20
CA LEU A 414 1.98 4.28 1.66
C LEU A 414 3.35 3.93 2.24
N ASN A 415 3.98 2.87 1.73
CA ASN A 415 5.09 2.22 2.43
C ASN A 415 6.47 2.53 1.88
N LYS A 416 6.60 2.85 0.60
CA LYS A 416 7.92 3.07 -0.01
C LYS A 416 8.72 4.15 0.75
N PRO A 417 10.06 4.06 0.77
CA PRO A 417 10.89 5.07 1.43
C PRO A 417 10.76 6.45 0.76
N PHE A 418 10.68 7.51 1.58
CA PHE A 418 10.66 8.90 1.11
C PHE A 418 12.00 9.58 1.36
N GLY A 419 12.61 10.13 0.31
CA GLY A 419 13.82 10.93 0.40
C GLY A 419 13.55 12.38 0.82
N ARG A 420 14.62 13.14 1.11
CA ARG A 420 14.58 14.54 1.59
C ARG A 420 13.70 15.46 0.73
N ALA A 421 13.68 15.27 -0.59
CA ALA A 421 12.89 16.09 -1.50
C ALA A 421 11.38 15.87 -1.27
N SER A 422 10.92 14.62 -1.25
CA SER A 422 9.53 14.25 -0.92
C SER A 422 9.18 14.64 0.51
N VAL A 423 10.05 14.37 1.49
CA VAL A 423 9.83 14.74 2.89
C VAL A 423 9.62 16.24 3.04
N ARG A 424 10.46 17.05 2.41
CA ARG A 424 10.30 18.52 2.40
C ARG A 424 8.96 18.91 1.76
N TYR A 425 8.62 18.33 0.62
CA TYR A 425 7.37 18.62 -0.07
C TYR A 425 6.15 18.31 0.78
N TYR A 426 6.02 17.07 1.27
CA TYR A 426 4.87 16.64 2.03
C TYR A 426 4.76 17.34 3.39
N ARG A 427 5.88 17.68 4.04
CA ARG A 427 5.86 18.51 5.25
C ARG A 427 5.35 19.93 4.98
N GLN A 428 5.76 20.54 3.87
CA GLN A 428 5.24 21.86 3.47
C GLN A 428 3.76 21.79 3.10
N TYR A 429 3.36 20.74 2.36
CA TYR A 429 1.97 20.51 1.98
C TYR A 429 1.10 20.26 3.22
N PHE A 430 1.56 19.41 4.14
CA PHE A 430 0.91 19.16 5.42
C PHE A 430 0.75 20.45 6.23
N ASN A 431 1.80 21.26 6.39
CA ASN A 431 1.68 22.52 7.12
C ASN A 431 0.69 23.48 6.46
N GLY A 432 0.60 23.50 5.12
CA GLY A 432 -0.43 24.26 4.43
C GLY A 432 -1.86 23.77 4.73
N LEU A 433 -2.06 22.45 4.78
CA LEU A 433 -3.34 21.84 5.15
C LEU A 433 -3.68 22.09 6.63
N SER A 434 -2.71 21.92 7.52
CA SER A 434 -2.85 22.10 8.96
C SER A 434 -3.17 23.56 9.32
N GLU A 435 -2.44 24.53 8.75
CA GLU A 435 -2.74 25.96 8.94
C GLU A 435 -4.14 26.31 8.44
N ALA A 436 -4.58 25.75 7.31
CA ALA A 436 -5.90 26.01 6.74
C ALA A 436 -7.06 25.34 7.52
N GLN A 437 -6.84 24.16 8.10
CA GLN A 437 -7.88 23.37 8.75
C GLN A 437 -7.97 23.62 10.27
N CYS A 438 -6.84 23.88 10.93
CA CYS A 438 -6.80 23.99 12.40
C CYS A 438 -5.90 25.13 12.92
N GLY A 439 -5.28 25.93 12.04
CA GLY A 439 -4.45 27.07 12.46
C GLY A 439 -3.11 26.69 13.11
N VAL A 440 -2.73 25.41 13.09
CA VAL A 440 -1.50 24.90 13.70
C VAL A 440 -0.44 24.68 12.63
N LYS A 441 0.79 25.11 12.91
CA LYS A 441 1.98 24.84 12.09
C LYS A 441 2.91 23.93 12.87
N ILE A 442 3.20 22.75 12.32
CA ILE A 442 4.13 21.82 12.94
C ILE A 442 5.56 22.32 12.76
N ASP A 443 6.28 22.36 13.88
CA ASP A 443 7.72 22.50 13.98
C ASP A 443 8.35 21.11 13.92
N TRP A 444 8.88 20.79 12.75
CA TRP A 444 9.45 19.48 12.46
C TRP A 444 10.70 19.14 13.28
N ASP A 445 11.35 20.12 13.91
CA ASP A 445 12.56 19.92 14.72
C ASP A 445 12.21 19.40 16.13
N ARG A 446 11.00 19.69 16.63
CA ARG A 446 10.49 19.20 17.93
C ARG A 446 10.17 17.71 17.92
N GLY A 447 10.01 17.11 16.74
CA GLY A 447 9.44 15.78 16.57
C GLY A 447 7.93 15.75 16.84
N TYR A 448 7.28 14.63 16.51
CA TYR A 448 5.85 14.48 16.72
C TYR A 448 5.42 13.04 16.97
N VAL A 449 4.37 12.90 17.78
CA VAL A 449 3.54 11.70 17.88
C VAL A 449 2.52 11.75 16.75
N CYS A 450 2.25 10.62 16.08
CA CYS A 450 1.17 10.59 15.10
C CYS A 450 0.23 9.39 15.22
N GLN A 451 -1.05 9.62 14.91
CA GLN A 451 -2.00 8.56 14.61
C GLN A 451 -2.56 8.76 13.20
N ILE A 452 -2.26 7.80 12.33
CA ILE A 452 -2.78 7.76 10.96
C ILE A 452 -3.98 6.83 10.93
N ALA A 453 -5.19 7.39 10.98
CA ALA A 453 -6.43 6.62 11.02
C ALA A 453 -7.60 7.42 10.45
N ARG A 454 -8.65 6.73 10.00
CA ARG A 454 -9.93 7.37 9.69
C ARG A 454 -10.49 8.05 10.96
N PHE A 455 -11.27 9.11 10.78
CA PHE A 455 -11.97 9.80 11.88
C PHE A 455 -13.18 8.98 12.37
N ASP A 456 -12.91 7.78 12.88
CA ASP A 456 -13.93 6.83 13.29
C ASP A 456 -13.92 6.68 14.83
N PRO A 457 -15.09 6.59 15.50
CA PRO A 457 -15.16 6.48 16.96
C PRO A 457 -14.38 5.29 17.54
N SER A 458 -14.21 4.22 16.76
CA SER A 458 -13.47 3.03 17.17
C SER A 458 -11.95 3.21 17.22
N LYS A 459 -11.41 4.31 16.66
CA LYS A 459 -9.96 4.52 16.51
C LYS A 459 -9.28 5.13 17.75
N GLY A 460 -10.03 5.40 18.82
CA GLY A 460 -9.48 5.90 20.09
C GLY A 460 -8.75 7.25 19.97
N ILE A 461 -9.18 8.10 19.05
CA ILE A 461 -8.55 9.42 18.80
C ILE A 461 -8.78 10.36 19.99
N ASP A 462 -9.92 10.25 20.65
CA ASP A 462 -10.24 10.96 21.89
C ASP A 462 -9.34 10.52 23.05
N VAL A 463 -9.08 9.22 23.17
CA VAL A 463 -8.12 8.67 24.15
C VAL A 463 -6.72 9.21 23.90
N LEU A 464 -6.29 9.29 22.64
CA LEU A 464 -5.00 9.86 22.25
C LEU A 464 -4.89 11.33 22.64
N LEU A 465 -5.93 12.11 22.36
CA LEU A 465 -5.96 13.54 22.64
C LEU A 465 -5.82 13.80 24.15
N GLN A 466 -6.57 13.05 24.97
CA GLN A 466 -6.46 13.10 26.43
C GLN A 466 -5.07 12.64 26.92
N ALA A 467 -4.54 11.55 26.36
CA ALA A 467 -3.21 11.04 26.72
C ALA A 467 -2.09 12.04 26.41
N TYR A 468 -2.22 12.78 25.31
CA TYR A 468 -1.26 13.81 24.93
C TYR A 468 -1.26 14.99 25.90
N LEU A 469 -2.45 15.43 26.35
CA LEU A 469 -2.58 16.43 27.42
C LEU A 469 -1.88 15.97 28.72
N GLU A 470 -2.17 14.74 29.16
CA GLU A 470 -1.54 14.16 30.36
C GLU A 470 -0.02 14.02 30.22
N PHE A 471 0.47 13.65 29.03
CA PHE A 471 1.89 13.58 28.73
C PHE A 471 2.55 14.97 28.82
N ARG A 472 1.94 16.00 28.23
CA ARG A 472 2.45 17.39 28.31
C ARG A 472 2.46 17.91 29.75
N GLN A 473 1.43 17.60 30.55
CA GLN A 473 1.42 17.91 31.98
C GLN A 473 2.55 17.22 32.75
N LYS A 474 2.81 15.94 32.48
CA LYS A 474 3.96 15.21 33.06
C LYS A 474 5.30 15.82 32.68
N LEU A 475 5.46 16.27 31.42
CA LEU A 475 6.67 16.96 30.97
C LEU A 475 6.89 18.30 31.69
N ASP A 476 5.84 19.10 31.82
CA ASP A 476 5.91 20.40 32.49
C ASP A 476 6.21 20.27 34.00
N GLN A 477 5.79 19.16 34.61
CA GLN A 477 6.09 18.81 36.01
C GLN A 477 7.42 18.08 36.20
N SER A 478 8.12 17.73 35.11
CA SER A 478 9.38 16.99 35.18
C SER A 478 10.50 17.86 35.76
N PRO A 479 11.59 17.28 36.30
CA PRO A 479 12.71 18.05 36.83
C PRO A 479 13.39 18.97 35.79
N ASN A 480 13.31 18.61 34.51
CA ASN A 480 13.90 19.36 33.39
C ASN A 480 12.88 19.51 32.24
N PRO A 481 11.88 20.41 32.37
CA PRO A 481 10.87 20.60 31.34
C PRO A 481 11.50 21.09 30.02
N PRO A 482 11.02 20.59 28.86
CA PRO A 482 11.49 21.08 27.57
C PRO A 482 11.11 22.55 27.33
N LEU A 483 12.08 23.37 26.90
CA LEU A 483 11.84 24.76 26.51
C LEU A 483 10.94 24.89 25.28
N ASP A 484 10.98 23.90 24.39
CA ASP A 484 10.18 23.82 23.17
C ASP A 484 8.81 23.18 23.42
N GLY A 485 8.48 22.76 24.64
CA GLY A 485 7.25 22.02 24.94
C GLY A 485 7.27 20.54 24.50
N GLY A 486 8.40 20.02 24.01
CA GLY A 486 8.48 18.61 23.61
C GLY A 486 7.80 18.30 22.25
N PRO A 487 7.64 17.01 21.92
CA PRO A 487 7.06 16.57 20.64
C PRO A 487 5.60 17.01 20.47
N GLN A 488 5.22 17.38 19.24
CA GLN A 488 3.85 17.78 18.87
C GLN A 488 2.95 16.56 18.54
N LEU A 489 1.65 16.77 18.32
CA LEU A 489 0.71 15.70 17.96
C LEU A 489 0.12 15.92 16.56
N ILE A 490 0.16 14.88 15.72
CA ILE A 490 -0.51 14.83 14.42
C ILE A 490 -1.58 13.74 14.41
N ILE A 491 -2.83 14.12 14.20
CA ILE A 491 -3.94 13.21 13.92
C ILE A 491 -4.35 13.42 12.47
N MET A 492 -4.22 12.38 11.65
CA MET A 492 -4.46 12.50 10.22
C MET A 492 -5.08 11.25 9.62
N GLY A 493 -5.98 11.44 8.66
CA GLY A 493 -6.51 10.33 7.86
C GLY A 493 -7.31 10.82 6.68
N HIS A 494 -7.55 9.93 5.72
CA HIS A 494 -8.43 10.23 4.60
C HIS A 494 -9.85 10.51 5.09
N GLY A 495 -10.50 11.49 4.49
CA GLY A 495 -11.96 11.54 4.50
C GLY A 495 -12.50 10.36 3.68
N SER A 496 -13.48 9.65 4.22
CA SER A 496 -14.21 8.63 3.48
C SER A 496 -15.54 9.22 3.06
N ILE A 497 -15.85 9.19 1.76
CA ILE A 497 -17.17 9.60 1.22
C ILE A 497 -18.29 8.80 1.89
N ASP A 498 -17.96 7.56 2.24
CA ASP A 498 -18.84 6.57 2.78
C ASP A 498 -19.07 6.68 4.30
N ASP A 499 -18.45 7.63 4.99
CA ASP A 499 -18.40 7.67 6.46
C ASP A 499 -18.98 8.95 7.08
N PRO A 500 -20.31 9.03 7.29
CA PRO A 500 -20.95 10.21 7.89
C PRO A 500 -20.43 10.49 9.32
N ASP A 501 -20.06 9.44 10.06
CA ASP A 501 -19.48 9.54 11.41
C ASP A 501 -18.11 10.26 11.40
N GLY A 502 -17.40 10.18 10.26
CA GLY A 502 -16.12 10.83 9.99
C GLY A 502 -16.11 12.32 10.28
N THR A 503 -17.17 13.02 9.86
CA THR A 503 -17.27 14.47 10.04
C THR A 503 -17.58 14.81 11.50
N TRP A 504 -18.47 14.08 12.14
CA TRP A 504 -18.84 14.34 13.54
C TRP A 504 -17.64 14.17 14.48
N ILE A 505 -16.86 13.08 14.34
CA ILE A 505 -15.64 12.88 15.15
C ILE A 505 -14.66 14.03 14.94
N TYR A 506 -14.44 14.43 13.69
CA TYR A 506 -13.53 15.53 13.39
C TYR A 506 -13.94 16.83 14.08
N GLU A 507 -15.21 17.25 13.97
CA GLU A 507 -15.70 18.48 14.62
C GLU A 507 -15.60 18.37 16.14
N LYS A 508 -15.99 17.22 16.72
CA LYS A 508 -15.91 16.96 18.16
C LYS A 508 -14.49 17.17 18.70
N LEU A 509 -13.47 16.73 17.97
CA LEU A 509 -12.08 16.88 18.40
C LEU A 509 -11.63 18.35 18.40
N HIS A 510 -12.06 19.14 17.41
CA HIS A 510 -11.81 20.59 17.39
C HIS A 510 -12.53 21.30 18.53
N ASP A 511 -13.80 20.95 18.79
CA ASP A 511 -14.55 21.50 19.93
C ASP A 511 -13.86 21.18 21.26
N THR A 512 -13.37 19.95 21.40
CA THR A 512 -12.65 19.50 22.61
C THR A 512 -11.36 20.29 22.82
N LEU A 513 -10.56 20.47 21.76
CA LEU A 513 -9.33 21.27 21.82
C LEU A 513 -9.56 22.73 22.20
N ASN A 514 -10.71 23.30 21.82
CA ASN A 514 -11.08 24.68 22.13
C ASN A 514 -11.60 24.87 23.57
N THR A 515 -11.68 23.81 24.37
CA THR A 515 -12.06 23.92 25.79
C THR A 515 -10.88 24.41 26.66
N PRO A 516 -11.15 25.08 27.80
CA PRO A 516 -10.09 25.55 28.70
C PRO A 516 -9.17 24.44 29.23
N GLU A 517 -9.65 23.21 29.31
CA GLU A 517 -8.87 22.04 29.75
C GLU A 517 -7.69 21.74 28.81
N TYR A 518 -7.85 22.02 27.51
CA TYR A 518 -6.88 21.71 26.46
C TYR A 518 -6.03 22.92 26.05
N GLU A 519 -6.12 24.05 26.75
CA GLU A 519 -5.37 25.28 26.46
C GLU A 519 -3.85 25.03 26.38
N LEU A 520 -3.32 24.14 27.24
CA LEU A 520 -1.90 23.78 27.27
C LEU A 520 -1.40 23.20 25.93
N VAL A 521 -2.25 22.47 25.21
CA VAL A 521 -1.84 21.68 24.04
C VAL A 521 -2.45 22.16 22.73
N HIS A 522 -3.39 23.10 22.77
CA HIS A 522 -4.12 23.59 21.58
C HIS A 522 -3.18 24.00 20.43
N GLY A 523 -2.07 24.69 20.74
CA GLY A 523 -1.08 25.12 19.73
C GLY A 523 -0.18 24.01 19.18
N ASP A 524 -0.24 22.81 19.74
CA ASP A 524 0.65 21.69 19.44
C ASP A 524 -0.05 20.47 18.82
N VAL A 525 -1.37 20.53 18.63
CA VAL A 525 -2.18 19.44 18.08
C VAL A 525 -2.69 19.80 16.69
N ALA A 526 -2.20 19.12 15.66
CA ALA A 526 -2.71 19.23 14.29
C ALA A 526 -3.69 18.09 13.98
N ILE A 527 -4.96 18.44 13.75
CA ILE A 527 -6.00 17.51 13.30
C ILE A 527 -6.31 17.81 11.84
N VAL A 528 -5.95 16.88 10.94
CA VAL A 528 -5.97 17.12 9.49
C VAL A 528 -6.74 16.02 8.75
N ARG A 529 -7.77 16.39 7.98
CA ARG A 529 -8.34 15.53 6.94
C ARG A 529 -7.42 15.55 5.74
N ALA A 530 -6.86 14.38 5.43
CA ALA A 530 -5.96 14.21 4.30
C ALA A 530 -6.74 14.19 2.98
N PRO A 531 -6.22 14.83 1.91
CA PRO A 531 -6.66 14.54 0.56
C PRO A 531 -6.33 13.08 0.17
N PRO A 532 -6.86 12.55 -0.94
CA PRO A 532 -6.56 11.20 -1.46
C PRO A 532 -5.10 11.02 -1.91
N SER A 533 -4.16 11.03 -0.96
CA SER A 533 -2.73 11.00 -1.20
C SER A 533 -2.04 10.06 -0.21
N ASP A 534 -1.89 8.80 -0.61
CA ASP A 534 -1.20 7.77 0.17
C ASP A 534 0.22 8.18 0.56
N ALA A 535 0.96 8.80 -0.36
CA ALA A 535 2.32 9.29 -0.13
C ALA A 535 2.42 10.37 0.96
N LEU A 536 1.35 11.14 1.20
CA LEU A 536 1.33 12.12 2.27
C LEU A 536 1.24 11.41 3.63
N LEU A 537 0.33 10.44 3.76
CA LEU A 537 0.21 9.64 4.98
C LEU A 537 1.48 8.85 5.26
N GLY A 538 2.02 8.18 4.24
CA GLY A 538 3.26 7.41 4.35
C GLY A 538 4.46 8.24 4.76
N CYS A 539 4.58 9.45 4.20
CA CYS A 539 5.67 10.37 4.52
C CYS A 539 5.55 10.96 5.94
N ILE A 540 4.33 11.32 6.37
CA ILE A 540 4.10 11.79 7.74
C ILE A 540 4.32 10.66 8.75
N LEU A 541 3.91 9.43 8.44
CA LEU A 541 4.20 8.29 9.30
C LEU A 541 5.72 8.05 9.42
N GLN A 542 6.46 8.07 8.30
CA GLN A 542 7.92 7.84 8.28
C GLN A 542 8.67 8.80 9.22
N GLY A 543 8.28 10.06 9.26
CA GLY A 543 8.98 11.08 10.05
C GLY A 543 8.60 11.12 11.53
N ALA A 544 7.71 10.24 12.01
CA ALA A 544 7.20 10.30 13.36
C ALA A 544 8.24 9.85 14.40
N TRP A 545 8.19 10.51 15.56
CA TRP A 545 8.96 10.11 16.74
C TRP A 545 8.41 8.82 17.33
N VAL A 546 7.09 8.78 17.50
CA VAL A 546 6.31 7.61 17.94
C VAL A 546 5.00 7.61 17.17
N ALA A 547 4.61 6.47 16.61
CA ALA A 547 3.27 6.27 16.08
C ALA A 547 2.34 5.75 17.18
N THR A 548 1.04 5.99 17.06
CA THR A 548 0.03 5.35 17.90
C THR A 548 -1.04 4.70 17.06
N GLN A 549 -1.61 3.62 17.59
CA GLN A 549 -2.84 3.05 17.07
C GLN A 549 -3.70 2.55 18.23
N LEU A 550 -4.57 3.44 18.73
CA LEU A 550 -5.27 3.25 20.00
C LEU A 550 -6.72 2.78 19.82
N SER A 551 -6.98 2.02 18.76
CA SER A 551 -8.33 1.52 18.46
C SER A 551 -8.94 0.79 19.66
N THR A 552 -10.20 1.05 19.97
CA THR A 552 -10.96 0.31 20.99
C THR A 552 -11.55 -0.98 20.41
N ARG A 553 -11.77 -1.01 19.09
CA ARG A 553 -12.26 -2.16 18.33
C ARG A 553 -11.57 -2.20 16.99
N GLU A 554 -11.04 -3.36 16.61
CA GLU A 554 -10.28 -3.49 15.37
C GLU A 554 -10.19 -4.95 14.92
N GLY A 555 -10.11 -5.17 13.60
CA GLY A 555 -9.84 -6.49 13.04
C GLY A 555 -8.36 -6.87 13.17
N PHE A 556 -7.51 -6.17 12.42
CA PHE A 556 -6.05 -6.38 12.42
C PHE A 556 -5.29 -5.05 12.39
N GLU A 557 -5.74 -4.11 11.56
CA GLU A 557 -5.13 -2.78 11.36
C GLU A 557 -3.67 -2.81 10.90
N VAL A 558 -3.51 -2.72 9.58
CA VAL A 558 -2.21 -2.74 8.91
C VAL A 558 -1.35 -1.50 9.20
N LYS A 559 -1.93 -0.39 9.68
CA LYS A 559 -1.14 0.81 10.04
C LYS A 559 -0.05 0.53 11.07
N VAL A 560 -0.24 -0.48 11.91
CA VAL A 560 0.78 -0.94 12.87
C VAL A 560 1.98 -1.54 12.13
N THR A 561 1.74 -2.44 11.17
CA THR A 561 2.75 -2.98 10.26
C THR A 561 3.46 -1.88 9.47
N GLU A 562 2.73 -0.91 8.93
CA GLU A 562 3.30 0.19 8.15
C GLU A 562 4.27 1.06 8.99
N ALA A 563 3.92 1.35 10.25
CA ALA A 563 4.77 2.13 11.16
C ALA A 563 6.07 1.38 11.46
N ILE A 564 5.96 0.11 11.83
CA ILE A 564 7.10 -0.75 12.18
C ILE A 564 8.07 -0.87 10.99
N ASN A 565 7.55 -1.06 9.77
CA ASN A 565 8.37 -1.14 8.55
C ASN A 565 9.16 0.13 8.25
N LYS A 566 8.63 1.28 8.65
CA LYS A 566 9.32 2.57 8.53
C LYS A 566 10.35 2.77 9.64
N GLY A 567 10.54 1.79 10.52
CA GLY A 567 11.40 1.87 11.69
C GLY A 567 10.82 2.80 12.77
N VAL A 568 9.51 3.08 12.74
CA VAL A 568 8.83 3.97 13.69
C VAL A 568 8.22 3.11 14.81
N PRO A 569 8.63 3.35 16.08
CA PRO A 569 8.10 2.62 17.21
C PRO A 569 6.64 3.00 17.44
N ILE A 570 5.84 2.03 17.86
CA ILE A 570 4.39 2.21 18.00
C ILE A 570 3.88 1.92 19.42
N ILE A 571 2.95 2.76 19.90
CA ILE A 571 2.11 2.45 21.07
C ILE A 571 0.75 2.02 20.53
N ALA A 572 0.38 0.77 20.75
CA ALA A 572 -0.84 0.20 20.21
C ALA A 572 -1.74 -0.37 21.31
N SER A 573 -3.05 -0.34 21.11
CA SER A 573 -4.02 -0.88 22.07
C SER A 573 -4.11 -2.41 22.01
N ASP A 574 -4.57 -3.03 23.10
CA ASP A 574 -4.89 -4.46 23.19
C ASP A 574 -6.21 -4.87 22.50
N ALA A 575 -6.50 -4.29 21.33
CA ALA A 575 -7.75 -4.52 20.59
C ALA A 575 -7.56 -5.45 19.38
N GLY A 576 -8.37 -6.52 19.30
CA GLY A 576 -8.44 -7.40 18.14
C GLY A 576 -7.09 -8.02 17.76
N GLY A 577 -6.74 -7.97 16.48
CA GLY A 577 -5.48 -8.49 15.94
C GLY A 577 -4.29 -7.52 16.03
N ILE A 578 -4.44 -6.32 16.60
CA ILE A 578 -3.34 -5.35 16.77
C ILE A 578 -2.12 -5.96 17.50
N PRO A 579 -2.30 -6.72 18.61
CA PRO A 579 -1.16 -7.25 19.37
C PRO A 579 -0.26 -8.22 18.59
N LEU A 580 -0.77 -8.88 17.54
CA LEU A 580 0.00 -9.82 16.71
C LEU A 580 1.18 -9.17 15.97
N GLN A 581 1.17 -7.85 15.84
CA GLN A 581 2.18 -7.10 15.08
C GLN A 581 3.28 -6.52 15.97
N VAL A 582 3.01 -6.34 17.27
CA VAL A 582 3.89 -5.62 18.19
C VAL A 582 4.75 -6.60 18.99
N LYS A 583 6.07 -6.44 18.88
CA LYS A 583 7.09 -7.15 19.66
C LYS A 583 7.54 -6.21 20.80
N PRO A 584 7.15 -6.48 22.05
CA PRO A 584 7.44 -5.59 23.19
C PRO A 584 8.91 -5.23 23.30
N ASN A 585 9.20 -3.93 23.46
CA ASN A 585 10.56 -3.36 23.57
C ASN A 585 11.49 -3.58 22.36
N LYS A 586 10.99 -4.17 21.27
CA LYS A 586 11.71 -4.25 20.00
C LYS A 586 11.19 -3.19 19.03
N ASN A 587 9.89 -3.21 18.76
CA ASN A 587 9.24 -2.31 17.79
C ASN A 587 8.10 -1.47 18.39
N GLY A 588 7.69 -1.72 19.63
CA GLY A 588 6.61 -0.97 20.25
C GLY A 588 6.16 -1.50 21.61
N TRP A 589 5.00 -1.02 22.04
CA TRP A 589 4.36 -1.34 23.31
C TRP A 589 2.85 -1.51 23.15
N ILE A 590 2.30 -2.45 23.91
CA ILE A 590 0.85 -2.67 24.01
C ILE A 590 0.32 -2.03 25.29
N VAL A 591 -0.78 -1.28 25.18
CA VAL A 591 -1.49 -0.63 26.29
C VAL A 591 -2.96 -1.06 26.34
N PRO A 592 -3.61 -0.99 27.51
CA PRO A 592 -5.05 -1.25 27.61
C PRO A 592 -5.87 -0.29 26.72
N SER A 593 -6.78 -0.86 25.93
CA SER A 593 -7.72 -0.12 25.09
C SER A 593 -8.62 0.80 25.92
N GLY A 594 -8.88 2.00 25.40
CA GLY A 594 -9.77 2.97 26.05
C GLY A 594 -9.19 3.75 27.23
N SER A 595 -7.88 3.63 27.53
CA SER A 595 -7.25 4.30 28.69
C SER A 595 -6.13 5.26 28.27
N SER A 596 -6.24 6.54 28.66
CA SER A 596 -5.25 7.59 28.33
C SER A 596 -3.98 7.50 29.18
N ALA A 597 -4.11 7.22 30.48
CA ALA A 597 -2.99 7.25 31.42
C ALA A 597 -1.83 6.30 31.06
N PRO A 598 -2.06 5.04 30.65
CA PRO A 598 -0.97 4.16 30.20
C PRO A 598 -0.25 4.67 28.95
N VAL A 599 -0.98 5.32 28.03
CA VAL A 599 -0.41 5.92 26.81
C VAL A 599 0.49 7.10 27.21
N ALA A 600 -0.02 8.01 28.04
CA ALA A 600 0.71 9.18 28.51
C ALA A 600 1.99 8.78 29.28
N ASP A 601 1.89 7.75 30.12
CA ASP A 601 3.02 7.20 30.88
C ASP A 601 4.08 6.57 29.98
N THR A 602 3.63 5.83 28.95
CA THR A 602 4.54 5.24 27.95
C THR A 602 5.27 6.33 27.17
N LEU A 603 4.56 7.35 26.67
CA LEU A 603 5.17 8.50 26.00
C LEU A 603 6.19 9.22 26.89
N PHE A 604 5.86 9.41 28.17
CA PHE A 604 6.76 10.02 29.14
C PHE A 604 8.03 9.20 29.36
N LYS A 605 7.90 7.89 29.56
CA LYS A 605 9.04 6.96 29.74
C LYS A 605 9.92 6.85 28.50
N ILE A 606 9.33 6.93 27.30
CA ILE A 606 10.08 7.02 26.05
C ILE A 606 10.88 8.33 26.04
N TYR A 607 10.23 9.45 26.35
CA TYR A 607 10.87 10.78 26.36
C TYR A 607 12.04 10.86 27.35
N THR A 608 11.89 10.30 28.55
CA THR A 608 12.94 10.26 29.59
C THR A 608 14.00 9.19 29.35
N GLY A 609 13.83 8.33 28.34
CA GLY A 609 14.77 7.27 27.98
C GLY A 609 14.74 6.05 28.91
N GLU A 610 13.70 5.93 29.74
CA GLU A 610 13.40 4.74 30.56
C GLU A 610 12.94 3.56 29.68
N LEU A 611 12.10 3.85 28.68
CA LEU A 611 11.74 2.89 27.63
C LEU A 611 12.55 3.16 26.38
N ARG A 612 13.07 2.09 25.78
CA ARG A 612 13.92 2.13 24.59
C ARG A 612 13.48 1.05 23.61
N VAL A 613 13.75 1.31 22.34
CA VAL A 613 13.71 0.33 21.26
C VAL A 613 15.13 0.21 20.68
N HIS A 614 15.29 -0.53 19.59
CA HIS A 614 16.60 -0.71 18.94
C HIS A 614 17.24 0.60 18.41
N ARG A 615 16.48 1.72 18.37
CA ARG A 615 16.96 3.07 18.06
C ARG A 615 16.85 4.00 19.28
N ASP A 616 17.78 4.96 19.42
CA ASP A 616 17.69 5.98 20.47
C ASP A 616 16.63 7.03 20.09
N ILE A 617 15.54 7.05 20.85
CA ILE A 617 14.43 8.00 20.74
C ILE A 617 14.34 8.92 21.95
N SER A 618 15.33 8.89 22.86
CA SER A 618 15.36 9.77 24.02
C SER A 618 15.74 11.20 23.62
N ALA A 619 15.46 12.18 24.47
CA ALA A 619 15.89 13.55 24.22
C ALA A 619 17.43 13.63 24.16
N SER A 620 17.97 14.10 23.03
CA SER A 620 19.38 14.51 22.96
C SER A 620 19.58 15.79 23.79
N PRO A 621 20.75 15.95 24.46
CA PRO A 621 21.06 17.19 25.18
C PRO A 621 20.93 18.41 24.24
N PRO A 622 20.50 19.58 24.75
CA PRO A 622 20.49 20.80 23.96
C PRO A 622 21.89 21.17 23.49
N ASP A 623 22.00 21.70 22.27
CA ASP A 623 23.25 22.25 21.76
C ASP A 623 23.63 23.57 22.48
N ASP A 624 24.84 24.07 22.22
CA ASP A 624 25.36 25.33 22.78
C ASP A 624 24.51 26.57 22.43
N HIS A 625 23.47 26.42 21.59
CA HIS A 625 22.52 27.46 21.21
C HIS A 625 21.14 27.27 21.84
N GLY A 626 20.98 26.32 22.75
CA GLY A 626 19.72 26.06 23.44
C GLY A 626 18.66 25.39 22.57
N LYS A 627 19.02 24.89 21.38
CA LYS A 627 18.15 24.03 20.58
C LYS A 627 18.30 22.60 21.10
N GLY A 628 17.21 22.01 21.57
CA GLY A 628 17.17 20.58 21.88
C GLY A 628 17.72 19.78 20.70
N GLY A 629 18.61 18.81 20.96
CA GLY A 629 19.27 18.06 19.90
C GLY A 629 18.26 17.47 18.92
N ASN A 630 18.57 17.60 17.63
CA ASN A 630 17.76 17.23 16.47
C ASN A 630 17.14 15.82 16.68
N ARG A 631 15.87 15.73 17.13
CA ARG A 631 15.19 14.49 17.61
C ARG A 631 14.93 13.44 16.50
N GLY A 632 15.68 13.49 15.41
CA GLY A 632 15.52 12.61 14.26
C GLY A 632 16.56 12.79 13.16
N GLN A 633 17.83 13.08 13.46
CA GLN A 633 18.90 13.10 12.43
C GLN A 633 20.25 12.64 12.99
N ASP A 634 20.29 11.47 13.62
CA ASP A 634 21.57 10.83 13.96
C ASP A 634 22.34 10.33 12.71
N GLY A 635 21.69 10.38 11.54
CA GLY A 635 22.22 9.93 10.25
C GLY A 635 22.35 8.41 10.14
N LYS A 636 21.91 7.65 11.14
CA LYS A 636 22.18 6.21 11.28
C LYS A 636 20.92 5.39 11.57
N SER A 637 20.10 5.81 12.54
CA SER A 637 18.91 5.08 13.01
C SER A 637 17.59 5.83 12.78
N ASP A 638 17.62 7.12 12.42
CA ASP A 638 16.43 7.87 12.02
C ASP A 638 15.83 7.37 10.68
N PRO A 639 14.50 7.12 10.60
CA PRO A 639 13.80 6.70 9.39
C PRO A 639 14.04 7.57 8.17
N ASN A 640 14.09 8.90 8.32
CA ASN A 640 14.29 9.79 7.17
C ASN A 640 15.71 9.68 6.60
N SER A 641 16.70 9.50 7.47
CA SER A 641 18.11 9.30 7.12
C SER A 641 18.30 7.95 6.46
N ILE A 642 17.73 6.90 7.04
CA ILE A 642 17.71 5.53 6.50
C ILE A 642 17.02 5.49 5.12
N ALA A 643 15.87 6.15 4.98
CA ALA A 643 15.15 6.26 3.72
C ALA A 643 15.96 7.06 2.70
N GLN A 644 16.55 8.19 3.09
CA GLN A 644 17.35 9.01 2.20
C GLN A 644 18.61 8.31 1.70
N ALA A 645 19.30 7.54 2.54
CA ALA A 645 20.48 6.79 2.14
C ALA A 645 20.15 5.84 0.98
N TRP A 646 19.02 5.13 1.12
CA TRP A 646 18.51 4.22 0.10
C TRP A 646 17.97 4.95 -1.14
N VAL A 647 17.06 5.92 -0.97
CA VAL A 647 16.48 6.71 -2.08
C VAL A 647 17.59 7.40 -2.88
N GLY A 648 18.66 7.86 -2.22
CA GLY A 648 19.81 8.48 -2.86
C GLY A 648 20.63 7.55 -3.75
N ASN A 649 20.63 6.24 -3.48
CA ASN A 649 21.42 5.24 -4.18
C ASN A 649 20.54 4.36 -5.09
N PHE A 650 20.60 4.59 -6.40
CA PHE A 650 19.81 3.84 -7.39
C PHE A 650 20.27 2.41 -7.61
N ASP A 651 21.47 2.07 -7.13
CA ASP A 651 22.04 0.72 -7.25
C ASP A 651 21.79 -0.11 -5.97
N GLU A 652 21.18 0.47 -4.94
CA GLU A 652 20.84 -0.22 -3.71
C GLU A 652 19.58 -1.08 -3.90
N ALA A 653 19.68 -2.36 -3.55
CA ALA A 653 18.53 -3.28 -3.58
C ALA A 653 17.40 -2.80 -2.66
N ALA A 654 16.15 -3.10 -3.00
CA ALA A 654 15.02 -2.81 -2.11
C ALA A 654 15.22 -3.45 -0.73
N LYS A 655 14.84 -2.73 0.32
CA LYS A 655 14.97 -3.22 1.69
C LYS A 655 14.02 -4.36 1.94
N LYS A 656 14.52 -5.38 2.62
CA LYS A 656 13.70 -6.47 3.13
C LYS A 656 12.73 -5.94 4.17
N VAL A 657 11.49 -6.42 4.09
CA VAL A 657 10.48 -6.12 5.11
C VAL A 657 10.72 -6.85 6.42
N HIS A 658 11.49 -7.94 6.38
CA HIS A 658 11.91 -8.73 7.51
C HIS A 658 13.45 -8.80 7.59
N ASP A 659 14.06 -7.66 7.95
CA ASP A 659 15.53 -7.49 7.97
C ASP A 659 16.13 -7.48 9.40
N ASP A 660 15.29 -7.32 10.43
CA ASP A 660 15.73 -7.27 11.82
C ASP A 660 14.74 -7.89 12.81
N ASP A 661 15.18 -8.02 14.05
CA ASP A 661 14.44 -8.61 15.17
C ASP A 661 13.10 -7.91 15.50
N GLY A 662 13.00 -6.61 15.20
CA GLY A 662 11.83 -5.76 15.39
C GLY A 662 10.89 -5.74 14.18
N ALA A 663 11.29 -6.29 13.04
CA ALA A 663 10.46 -6.35 11.85
C ALA A 663 9.16 -7.15 12.06
N THR A 664 8.14 -6.84 11.26
CA THR A 664 6.92 -7.64 11.23
C THR A 664 7.09 -8.89 10.36
N SER A 665 6.22 -9.87 10.59
CA SER A 665 6.17 -11.10 9.79
C SER A 665 6.00 -10.81 8.30
N GLU A 666 6.68 -11.60 7.46
CA GLU A 666 6.58 -11.47 5.99
C GLU A 666 5.16 -11.72 5.46
N ASP A 667 4.32 -12.41 6.24
CA ASP A 667 2.94 -12.68 5.85
C ASP A 667 2.05 -11.43 5.82
N PHE A 668 2.44 -10.35 6.49
CA PHE A 668 1.74 -9.05 6.43
C PHE A 668 2.10 -8.24 5.19
N TRP A 669 2.92 -8.78 4.27
CA TRP A 669 3.38 -8.11 3.06
C TRP A 669 2.92 -8.82 1.78
N THR A 670 2.92 -8.10 0.65
CA THR A 670 2.38 -8.57 -0.65
C THR A 670 2.89 -9.95 -1.06
N VAL A 671 4.20 -10.24 -0.95
CA VAL A 671 4.77 -11.54 -1.35
C VAL A 671 4.25 -12.66 -0.45
N GLY A 672 4.29 -12.49 0.88
CA GLY A 672 3.76 -13.48 1.82
C GLY A 672 2.26 -13.71 1.64
N ASN A 673 1.50 -12.65 1.39
CA ASN A 673 0.08 -12.72 1.07
C ASN A 673 -0.19 -13.49 -0.23
N ALA A 674 0.58 -13.20 -1.29
CA ALA A 674 0.47 -13.88 -2.57
C ALA A 674 0.72 -15.39 -2.42
N VAL A 675 1.75 -15.78 -1.67
CA VAL A 675 2.08 -17.19 -1.42
C VAL A 675 0.97 -17.90 -0.64
N ARG A 676 0.44 -17.27 0.41
CA ARG A 676 -0.69 -17.82 1.19
C ARG A 676 -1.91 -18.09 0.30
N TRP A 677 -2.30 -17.12 -0.54
CA TRP A 677 -3.40 -17.30 -1.49
C TRP A 677 -3.14 -18.40 -2.51
N MET A 678 -1.95 -18.42 -3.13
CA MET A 678 -1.61 -19.44 -4.13
C MET A 678 -1.65 -20.86 -3.53
N LEU A 679 -1.16 -21.04 -2.31
CA LEU A 679 -1.24 -22.34 -1.61
C LEU A 679 -2.69 -22.75 -1.33
N LEU A 680 -3.57 -21.80 -0.98
CA LEU A 680 -4.99 -22.09 -0.79
C LEU A 680 -5.65 -22.52 -2.10
N PHE A 681 -5.37 -21.82 -3.22
CA PHE A 681 -5.90 -22.17 -4.52
C PHE A 681 -5.47 -23.57 -4.95
N ASP A 682 -4.17 -23.85 -4.84
CA ASP A 682 -3.59 -25.15 -5.13
C ASP A 682 -4.29 -26.29 -4.37
N ARG A 683 -4.34 -26.17 -3.04
CA ARG A 683 -4.88 -27.23 -2.17
C ARG A 683 -6.40 -27.38 -2.25
N LEU A 684 -7.10 -26.30 -2.61
CA LEU A 684 -8.55 -26.31 -2.82
C LEU A 684 -8.91 -27.00 -4.14
N LEU A 685 -8.10 -26.81 -5.17
CA LEU A 685 -8.23 -27.50 -6.46
C LEU A 685 -7.70 -28.94 -6.40
N GLY A 686 -6.83 -29.25 -5.43
CA GLY A 686 -6.24 -30.58 -5.28
C GLY A 686 -5.27 -30.91 -6.42
N LEU A 687 -4.48 -29.93 -6.85
CA LEU A 687 -3.54 -30.10 -7.96
C LEU A 687 -2.47 -31.16 -7.61
N PRO A 688 -2.11 -32.05 -8.55
CA PRO A 688 -1.10 -33.06 -8.30
C PRO A 688 0.30 -32.45 -8.32
N LEU A 689 1.20 -32.98 -7.48
CA LEU A 689 2.62 -32.61 -7.54
C LEU A 689 3.18 -32.83 -8.95
N PRO A 690 4.06 -31.94 -9.45
CA PRO A 690 4.67 -32.09 -10.76
C PRO A 690 5.51 -33.36 -10.85
N GLU A 691 5.45 -34.06 -11.99
CA GLU A 691 6.27 -35.25 -12.22
C GLU A 691 7.77 -34.91 -12.21
N PRO A 692 8.65 -35.81 -11.72
CA PRO A 692 10.06 -35.51 -11.63
C PRO A 692 10.68 -35.59 -13.04
N LYS A 693 11.05 -34.46 -13.63
CA LYS A 693 11.74 -34.40 -14.92
C LYS A 693 12.99 -33.51 -14.87
N GLY A 694 14.17 -34.13 -14.90
CA GLY A 694 15.47 -33.47 -15.14
C GLY A 694 16.15 -32.80 -13.92
N GLU A 695 17.42 -32.44 -14.11
CA GLU A 695 18.29 -31.78 -13.11
C GLU A 695 17.99 -30.27 -13.08
N GLY A 696 17.20 -29.82 -12.09
CA GLY A 696 16.82 -28.41 -11.87
C GLY A 696 15.40 -28.23 -11.33
N GLU A 697 14.46 -29.09 -11.73
CA GLU A 697 13.06 -29.06 -11.24
C GLU A 697 12.84 -29.77 -9.90
N GLY A 698 13.87 -30.48 -9.39
CA GLY A 698 13.84 -31.15 -8.10
C GLY A 698 13.66 -30.18 -6.92
N GLU A 699 14.28 -29.00 -6.97
CA GLU A 699 14.20 -28.00 -5.89
C GLU A 699 12.78 -27.41 -5.78
N GLY A 700 12.16 -27.05 -6.91
CA GLY A 700 10.78 -26.55 -6.93
C GLY A 700 9.77 -27.58 -6.42
N ARG A 701 9.92 -28.85 -6.81
CA ARG A 701 9.07 -29.94 -6.32
C ARG A 701 9.23 -30.16 -4.82
N GLU A 702 10.45 -30.17 -4.30
CA GLU A 702 10.70 -30.34 -2.85
C GLU A 702 10.05 -29.21 -2.04
N VAL A 703 10.14 -27.98 -2.53
CA VAL A 703 9.48 -26.81 -1.92
C VAL A 703 7.96 -26.98 -1.87
N LEU A 704 7.33 -27.41 -2.98
CA LEU A 704 5.89 -27.68 -3.04
C LEU A 704 5.48 -28.82 -2.08
N GLU A 705 6.27 -29.89 -2.02
CA GLU A 705 6.02 -31.03 -1.12
C GLU A 705 6.08 -30.63 0.36
N LYS A 706 7.06 -29.80 0.75
CA LYS A 706 7.17 -29.23 2.11
C LYS A 706 5.97 -28.38 2.49
N MET A 707 5.40 -27.61 1.55
CA MET A 707 4.15 -26.86 1.76
C MET A 707 2.89 -27.74 1.77
N GLY A 708 3.04 -29.04 1.47
CA GLY A 708 1.93 -29.98 1.45
C GLY A 708 1.03 -29.83 0.22
N VAL A 709 1.56 -29.39 -0.91
CA VAL A 709 0.88 -29.46 -2.22
C VAL A 709 0.45 -30.91 -2.50
N GLY A 710 -0.74 -31.08 -3.04
CA GLY A 710 -1.40 -32.39 -3.20
C GLY A 710 -2.11 -32.93 -1.94
N LYS A 711 -1.97 -32.26 -0.78
CA LYS A 711 -2.80 -32.55 0.41
C LYS A 711 -4.04 -31.66 0.38
N GLY A 712 -5.23 -32.23 0.60
CA GLY A 712 -6.47 -31.46 0.74
C GLY A 712 -6.43 -30.48 1.91
N LEU A 713 -7.29 -29.46 1.90
CA LEU A 713 -7.44 -28.52 3.02
C LEU A 713 -8.05 -29.18 4.27
N VAL A 714 -8.11 -28.41 5.37
CA VAL A 714 -8.81 -28.78 6.61
C VAL A 714 -10.25 -29.20 6.31
N LYS A 715 -10.77 -30.23 7.00
CA LYS A 715 -12.14 -30.69 6.77
C LYS A 715 -13.15 -29.89 7.60
N LYS A 716 -14.42 -29.99 7.20
CA LYS A 716 -15.57 -29.46 7.95
C LYS A 716 -15.53 -29.94 9.40
N GLY A 717 -15.56 -28.99 10.35
CA GLY A 717 -15.59 -29.27 11.78
C GLY A 717 -14.23 -29.58 12.42
N GLU A 718 -13.14 -29.58 11.66
CA GLU A 718 -11.77 -29.68 12.20
C GLU A 718 -11.25 -28.29 12.60
N GLU A 719 -10.33 -28.24 13.57
CA GLU A 719 -9.73 -26.96 14.00
C GLU A 719 -8.80 -26.40 12.92
N GLY A 720 -9.12 -25.19 12.47
CA GLY A 720 -8.36 -24.44 11.47
C GLY A 720 -7.05 -23.85 12.01
N GLY A 721 -6.01 -23.87 11.18
CA GLY A 721 -4.72 -23.24 11.47
C GLY A 721 -4.52 -21.89 10.77
N ASN A 722 -3.45 -21.20 11.13
CA ASN A 722 -2.95 -20.04 10.38
C ASN A 722 -2.34 -20.51 9.05
N VAL A 723 -2.75 -19.91 7.92
CA VAL A 723 -2.24 -20.26 6.58
C VAL A 723 -0.73 -20.02 6.48
N TRP A 724 -0.19 -19.06 7.23
CA TRP A 724 1.26 -18.81 7.26
C TRP A 724 2.07 -20.02 7.76
N LYS A 725 1.55 -20.74 8.77
CA LYS A 725 2.15 -21.99 9.25
C LYS A 725 2.19 -23.06 8.17
N MET A 726 1.17 -23.10 7.30
CA MET A 726 1.13 -24.04 6.16
C MET A 726 2.16 -23.70 5.09
N VAL A 727 2.45 -22.42 4.89
CA VAL A 727 3.43 -21.93 3.92
C VAL A 727 4.85 -22.16 4.42
N MET A 728 5.17 -21.69 5.63
CA MET A 728 6.54 -21.68 6.12
C MET A 728 6.97 -23.02 6.72
N GLY A 729 6.05 -23.75 7.36
CA GLY A 729 6.37 -25.04 7.99
C GLY A 729 7.51 -24.89 9.00
N ASP A 730 8.57 -25.67 8.81
CA ASP A 730 9.76 -25.65 9.68
C ASP A 730 10.62 -24.38 9.53
N ASP A 731 10.44 -23.61 8.44
CA ASP A 731 11.16 -22.34 8.22
C ASP A 731 10.48 -21.15 8.92
N MET A 732 9.42 -21.37 9.70
CA MET A 732 8.68 -20.30 10.36
C MET A 732 9.46 -19.73 11.55
N VAL A 733 9.53 -18.40 11.63
CA VAL A 733 10.16 -17.71 12.76
C VAL A 733 9.27 -17.81 14.02
N GLU A 734 9.90 -17.95 15.18
CA GLU A 734 9.20 -18.02 16.46
C GLU A 734 8.34 -16.77 16.71
N GLY A 735 7.08 -16.97 17.13
CA GLY A 735 6.09 -15.91 17.35
C GLY A 735 5.30 -15.50 16.11
N GLU A 736 5.64 -16.01 14.91
CA GLU A 736 4.83 -15.79 13.71
C GLU A 736 3.67 -16.77 13.59
N GLY A 737 2.64 -16.38 12.82
CA GLY A 737 1.48 -17.24 12.56
C GLY A 737 0.65 -17.57 13.80
N GLU A 738 0.76 -16.77 14.85
CA GLU A 738 -0.08 -16.86 16.05
C GLU A 738 -1.55 -16.57 15.72
N LEU A 739 -2.43 -17.08 16.59
CA LEU A 739 -3.88 -16.88 16.53
C LEU A 739 -4.30 -16.36 17.90
N ILE A 740 -5.09 -15.29 17.92
CA ILE A 740 -5.67 -14.71 19.15
C ILE A 740 -7.05 -15.27 19.43
#